data_AF-A0A4P9YE27-F1
#
_entry.id   AF-A0A4P9YE27-F1
#
_cell.length_a   1.000
_cell.length_b   1.000
_cell.length_c   1.000
_cell.angle_alpha   90.00
_cell.angle_beta   90.00
_cell.angle_gamma   90.00
#
_symmetry.space_group_name_H-M   'P 1'
#
loop_
_entity.id
_entity.type
_entity.pdbx_description
1 polymer ?
#
loop_
_entity_poly.entity_id
_entity_poly.type
_entity_poly.pdbx_seq_one_letter_code
_entity_poly.pdbx_strand_id
1 'polypeptide(L)'
;MRKVLEGEITEMDSLIGRDGDVKSVLSILYFARMSFCEIEDESVKKWMEVARKEYGCVVESLPAKYLKEVKARKVVVSEGIKVERRKDKEILPIEGERNILITSALPYVNNVPHLGNIIGCVLSADVYSRFCRLKGYNSLFICGTDEYGTATETKALEEGISCQELCDRFHKIHSDVYKWFDIDFDSFGRTTTPSQTEIAQDIFLKLNKNGHLQKETVSQLYSESCKMFLADRYVEGTCPLCGYNDARGDQCDSCGKLLNAMELKNPRCKIDGSTPIIKESTHVFIKLNDLQQKCENFVKESSLKGQWSHNSVSVTNAWFKEGLKPRCITRDLKWGTPVPLEELKEKVFYVWFDAPIGYLSITAEYTKNWEKWWKNPDNVQLYQFMGKDNVPFHTVIFPCSLLGTGDSFTMLHHLSTTEYLNYETGKFSKSRNVGVFGHNVVDSGIPSSIWRYYLLSNRPEQDDSTFLWDDFAAKTNSELLANLGNFVSRTTKFLSAKYNGIVPNATLGDLENKFIEKINEELQVYNQNMEAVKIKAGLKSAMAISALGNLYLTEAKIDNNLFLNHRERCDTVLAFSLNIVYILSSLLYPFIPAACDSILEQLNAPLRFIPTAFSIDLLGGHQIGVPTHLFKKIEEAKIDELKKLYSGSA
;
A
#
# COMPACT_ATOMS: atom_id res chain seq x y z
N MET A 1 43.77 6.68 -16.43
CA MET A 1 42.76 7.61 -16.99
C MET A 1 43.37 8.62 -17.95
N ARG A 2 44.23 9.56 -17.51
CA ARG A 2 44.87 10.54 -18.42
C ARG A 2 45.65 9.92 -19.60
N LYS A 3 46.40 8.83 -19.34
CA LYS A 3 47.13 8.06 -20.38
C LYS A 3 46.24 7.20 -21.29
N VAL A 4 45.01 6.89 -20.86
CA VAL A 4 44.02 6.19 -21.69
C VAL A 4 43.37 7.20 -22.63
N LEU A 5 43.04 8.38 -22.10
CA LEU A 5 42.57 9.53 -22.87
C LEU A 5 43.60 9.98 -23.93
N GLU A 6 44.90 10.08 -23.58
CA GLU A 6 45.95 10.45 -24.55
C GLU A 6 46.15 9.38 -25.65
N GLY A 7 45.96 8.10 -25.33
CA GLY A 7 46.05 7.00 -26.30
C GLY A 7 44.90 6.99 -27.31
N GLU A 8 43.66 7.17 -26.84
CA GLU A 8 42.45 7.22 -27.69
C GLU A 8 42.39 8.50 -28.54
N ILE A 9 42.92 9.63 -28.03
CA ILE A 9 43.02 10.90 -28.78
C ILE A 9 43.99 10.79 -29.97
N THR A 10 45.10 10.07 -29.81
CA THR A 10 46.09 9.89 -30.89
C THR A 10 45.53 9.00 -32.02
N GLU A 11 44.67 8.03 -31.69
CA GLU A 11 43.90 7.26 -32.68
C GLU A 11 42.82 8.12 -33.38
N MET A 12 42.17 9.04 -32.67
CA MET A 12 41.17 9.96 -33.23
C MET A 12 41.76 10.95 -34.25
N ASP A 13 42.95 11.52 -34.00
CA ASP A 13 43.61 12.42 -34.96
C ASP A 13 43.95 11.70 -36.28
N SER A 14 44.21 10.38 -36.24
CA SER A 14 44.45 9.57 -37.43
C SER A 14 43.19 9.31 -38.27
N LEU A 15 42.01 9.36 -37.65
CA LEU A 15 40.70 9.19 -38.30
C LEU A 15 40.16 10.48 -38.93
N ILE A 16 40.62 11.65 -38.45
CA ILE A 16 40.15 12.97 -38.90
C ILE A 16 40.85 13.45 -40.19
N GLY A 17 41.91 12.77 -40.63
CA GLY A 17 42.67 13.12 -41.84
C GLY A 17 42.04 12.75 -43.19
N ARG A 18 40.79 12.28 -43.25
CA ARG A 18 40.09 12.03 -44.52
C ARG A 18 38.68 12.60 -44.46
N ASP A 19 38.38 13.50 -45.39
CA ASP A 19 37.08 14.12 -45.58
C ASP A 19 35.92 13.14 -45.42
N GLY A 20 35.00 13.45 -44.49
CA GLY A 20 33.66 12.88 -44.45
C GLY A 20 33.33 12.04 -43.23
N ASP A 21 32.73 12.65 -42.21
CA ASP A 21 31.29 12.51 -41.95
C ASP A 21 30.94 13.28 -40.66
N VAL A 22 30.21 14.38 -40.81
CA VAL A 22 29.69 15.19 -39.68
C VAL A 22 28.84 14.33 -38.73
N LYS A 23 28.28 13.21 -39.19
CA LYS A 23 27.56 12.24 -38.33
C LYS A 23 28.45 11.50 -37.34
N SER A 24 29.71 11.23 -37.70
CA SER A 24 30.65 10.52 -36.81
C SER A 24 31.04 11.40 -35.63
N VAL A 25 31.31 12.68 -35.90
CA VAL A 25 31.61 13.69 -34.87
C VAL A 25 30.40 13.94 -33.95
N LEU A 26 29.18 14.03 -34.51
CA LEU A 26 27.95 14.17 -33.73
C LEU A 26 27.62 12.92 -32.88
N SER A 27 27.94 11.72 -33.38
CA SER A 27 27.74 10.47 -32.64
C SER A 27 28.70 10.33 -31.47
N ILE A 28 29.94 10.80 -31.62
CA ILE A 28 30.95 10.84 -30.56
C ILE A 28 30.57 11.88 -29.49
N LEU A 29 30.13 13.08 -29.90
CA LEU A 29 29.63 14.11 -28.97
C LEU A 29 28.35 13.67 -28.23
N TYR A 30 27.48 12.89 -28.88
CA TYR A 30 26.31 12.27 -28.25
C TYR A 30 26.71 11.18 -27.25
N PHE A 31 27.71 10.34 -27.58
CA PHE A 31 28.26 9.34 -26.65
C PHE A 31 28.92 9.99 -25.44
N ALA A 32 29.69 11.05 -25.64
CA ALA A 32 30.27 11.83 -24.55
C ALA A 32 29.19 12.44 -23.64
N ARG A 33 28.07 12.93 -24.20
CA ARG A 33 26.95 13.44 -23.38
C ARG A 33 26.20 12.34 -22.62
N MET A 34 26.00 11.18 -23.24
CA MET A 34 25.31 10.02 -22.64
C MET A 34 26.12 9.36 -21.52
N SER A 35 27.45 9.33 -21.64
CA SER A 35 28.34 8.70 -20.66
C SER A 35 28.71 9.60 -19.47
N PHE A 36 28.51 10.92 -19.57
CA PHE A 36 28.99 11.89 -18.59
C PHE A 36 27.92 12.88 -18.12
N CYS A 37 26.69 12.41 -17.89
CA CYS A 37 25.56 13.26 -17.50
C CYS A 37 25.65 13.91 -16.10
N GLU A 38 26.73 13.72 -15.33
CA GLU A 38 26.91 14.37 -14.01
C GLU A 38 28.37 14.76 -13.74
N ILE A 39 29.05 15.40 -14.69
CA ILE A 39 30.33 16.04 -14.37
C ILE A 39 30.31 17.51 -14.79
N GLU A 40 30.27 18.40 -13.80
CA GLU A 40 30.57 19.83 -13.95
C GLU A 40 32.08 20.05 -14.15
N ASP A 41 32.69 19.37 -15.12
CA ASP A 41 34.12 19.49 -15.40
C ASP A 41 34.40 20.65 -16.37
N GLU A 42 35.28 21.55 -15.97
CA GLU A 42 35.73 22.72 -16.73
C GLU A 42 36.36 22.34 -18.08
N SER A 43 36.90 21.13 -18.21
CA SER A 43 37.47 20.59 -19.45
C SER A 43 36.42 20.28 -20.53
N VAL A 44 35.20 19.89 -20.14
CA VAL A 44 34.08 19.62 -21.08
C VAL A 44 33.52 20.93 -21.64
N LYS A 45 33.47 21.99 -20.82
CA LYS A 45 33.07 23.34 -21.26
C LYS A 45 34.05 23.88 -22.31
N LYS A 46 35.35 23.70 -22.09
CA LYS A 46 36.41 24.12 -23.01
C LYS A 46 36.33 23.39 -24.36
N TRP A 47 35.95 22.12 -24.34
CA TRP A 47 35.71 21.32 -25.56
C TRP A 47 34.51 21.79 -26.38
N MET A 48 33.40 22.13 -25.71
CA MET A 48 32.23 22.72 -26.41
C MET A 48 32.55 24.07 -27.04
N GLU A 49 33.45 24.84 -26.43
CA GLU A 49 33.89 26.14 -26.94
C GLU A 49 34.76 26.01 -28.20
N VAL A 50 35.66 25.01 -28.24
CA VAL A 50 36.48 24.68 -29.42
C VAL A 50 35.58 24.19 -30.57
N ALA A 51 34.62 23.30 -30.28
CA ALA A 51 33.67 22.82 -31.28
C ALA A 51 32.80 23.95 -31.87
N ARG A 52 32.40 24.94 -31.05
CA ARG A 52 31.70 26.16 -31.50
C ARG A 52 32.57 27.01 -32.42
N LYS A 53 33.86 27.14 -32.10
CA LYS A 53 34.79 28.07 -32.76
C LYS A 53 35.33 27.54 -34.09
N GLU A 54 35.56 26.23 -34.20
CA GLU A 54 36.11 25.61 -35.42
C GLU A 54 35.04 25.13 -36.40
N TYR A 55 33.86 24.69 -35.91
CA TYR A 55 32.84 24.05 -36.76
C TYR A 55 31.50 24.79 -36.81
N GLY A 56 31.40 25.96 -36.16
CA GLY A 56 30.20 26.83 -36.21
C GLY A 56 28.92 26.21 -35.63
N CYS A 57 29.03 25.10 -34.89
CA CYS A 57 27.88 24.29 -34.49
C CYS A 57 27.23 24.86 -33.21
N VAL A 58 26.10 25.55 -33.35
CA VAL A 58 25.27 25.97 -32.21
C VAL A 58 24.37 24.80 -31.81
N VAL A 59 24.82 23.98 -30.85
CA VAL A 59 23.99 22.90 -30.28
C VAL A 59 23.01 23.50 -29.26
N GLU A 60 22.09 24.36 -29.69
CA GLU A 60 21.02 24.87 -28.80
C GLU A 60 19.63 24.33 -29.10
N SER A 61 19.44 23.59 -30.20
CA SER A 61 18.28 22.68 -30.30
C SER A 61 18.47 21.73 -31.48
N LEU A 62 18.57 20.43 -31.19
CA LEU A 62 18.28 19.43 -32.20
C LEU A 62 16.77 19.51 -32.51
N PRO A 63 16.35 19.73 -33.78
CA PRO A 63 14.94 19.78 -34.14
C PRO A 63 14.24 18.49 -33.70
N ALA A 64 13.03 18.59 -33.13
CA ALA A 64 12.26 17.46 -32.59
C ALA A 64 12.08 16.27 -33.58
N LYS A 65 12.25 16.50 -34.89
CA LYS A 65 12.25 15.43 -35.90
C LYS A 65 13.44 14.47 -35.79
N TYR A 66 14.61 14.93 -35.32
CA TYR A 66 15.80 14.09 -35.13
C TYR A 66 15.81 13.35 -33.78
N LEU A 67 15.05 13.84 -32.79
CA LEU A 67 14.80 13.11 -31.53
C LEU A 67 13.81 11.95 -31.71
N LYS A 68 12.98 11.99 -32.75
CA LYS A 68 12.05 10.89 -33.11
C LYS A 68 12.72 9.75 -33.90
N GLU A 69 13.97 9.90 -34.31
CA GLU A 69 14.74 8.88 -35.06
C GLU A 69 15.84 8.21 -34.21
N VAL A 70 15.68 8.16 -32.89
CA VAL A 70 16.27 7.06 -32.12
C VAL A 70 15.50 5.82 -32.55
N LYS A 71 16.09 4.96 -33.41
CA LYS A 71 15.45 3.74 -33.93
C LYS A 71 14.57 3.12 -32.85
N ALA A 72 13.26 3.15 -33.02
CA ALA A 72 12.33 2.52 -32.09
C ALA A 72 12.79 1.08 -31.90
N ARG A 73 13.23 0.74 -30.68
CA ARG A 73 13.73 -0.59 -30.36
C ARG A 73 12.65 -1.60 -30.71
N LYS A 74 13.01 -2.65 -31.45
CA LYS A 74 12.04 -3.64 -31.93
C LYS A 74 11.44 -4.40 -30.75
N VAL A 75 10.15 -4.21 -30.49
CA VAL A 75 9.40 -4.97 -29.48
C VAL A 75 8.79 -6.19 -30.17
N VAL A 76 9.25 -7.38 -29.79
CA VAL A 76 8.68 -8.66 -30.23
C VAL A 76 8.25 -9.45 -29.00
N VAL A 77 6.96 -9.55 -28.77
CA VAL A 77 6.37 -10.31 -27.65
C VAL A 77 5.16 -11.11 -28.12
N SER A 78 4.79 -12.17 -27.40
CA SER A 78 3.55 -12.93 -27.69
C SER A 78 2.30 -12.06 -27.64
N GLU A 79 1.30 -12.39 -28.44
CA GLU A 79 0.00 -11.72 -28.44
C GLU A 79 -0.82 -12.09 -27.19
N GLY A 80 -1.74 -11.21 -26.78
CA GLY A 80 -2.69 -11.48 -25.69
C GLY A 80 -2.12 -11.47 -24.26
N ILE A 81 -0.81 -11.33 -24.09
CA ILE A 81 -0.18 -11.33 -22.75
C ILE A 81 -0.21 -9.98 -22.05
N LYS A 82 -0.40 -8.89 -22.81
CA LYS A 82 -0.23 -7.51 -22.32
C LYS A 82 -1.40 -7.08 -21.45
N VAL A 83 -1.08 -6.48 -20.32
CA VAL A 83 -2.06 -5.74 -19.51
C VAL A 83 -2.14 -4.31 -20.03
N GLU A 84 -3.34 -3.86 -20.35
CA GLU A 84 -3.56 -2.44 -20.57
C GLU A 84 -3.58 -1.71 -19.23
N ARG A 85 -2.66 -0.76 -19.03
CA ARG A 85 -2.76 0.16 -17.89
C ARG A 85 -4.10 0.88 -18.00
N ARG A 86 -4.92 0.79 -16.94
CA ARG A 86 -6.25 1.41 -16.92
C ARG A 86 -6.09 2.91 -17.21
N LYS A 87 -6.74 3.37 -18.29
CA LYS A 87 -6.93 4.81 -18.56
C LYS A 87 -8.08 5.29 -17.68
N ASP A 88 -8.06 6.56 -17.26
CA ASP A 88 -9.04 7.26 -16.41
C ASP A 88 -10.51 7.02 -16.81
N LYS A 89 -11.00 5.82 -16.55
CA LYS A 89 -12.35 5.36 -16.86
C LYS A 89 -12.97 4.91 -15.55
N GLU A 90 -14.22 5.30 -15.37
CA GLU A 90 -15.07 4.80 -14.30
C GLU A 90 -15.12 3.26 -14.36
N ILE A 91 -14.80 2.61 -13.24
CA ILE A 91 -14.79 1.17 -13.09
C ILE A 91 -16.12 0.76 -12.46
N LEU A 92 -16.94 0.03 -13.22
CA LEU A 92 -18.21 -0.54 -12.78
C LEU A 92 -18.18 -2.06 -12.91
N PRO A 93 -18.99 -2.80 -12.14
CA PRO A 93 -19.10 -4.25 -12.29
C PRO A 93 -19.54 -4.64 -13.70
N ILE A 94 -18.95 -5.72 -14.20
CA ILE A 94 -19.23 -6.30 -15.52
C ILE A 94 -19.92 -7.65 -15.27
N GLU A 95 -21.09 -7.83 -15.89
CA GLU A 95 -21.89 -9.04 -15.76
C GLU A 95 -21.14 -10.26 -16.31
N GLY A 96 -21.17 -11.39 -15.60
CA GLY A 96 -20.46 -12.61 -15.99
C GLY A 96 -18.94 -12.60 -15.75
N GLU A 97 -18.37 -11.48 -15.32
CA GLU A 97 -16.96 -11.38 -14.91
C GLU A 97 -16.81 -11.37 -13.39
N ARG A 98 -15.60 -11.64 -12.89
CA ARG A 98 -15.30 -11.55 -11.46
C ARG A 98 -15.10 -10.09 -11.05
N ASN A 99 -16.06 -9.54 -10.32
CA ASN A 99 -16.00 -8.17 -9.80
C ASN A 99 -15.57 -8.17 -8.33
N ILE A 100 -14.44 -7.52 -8.05
CA ILE A 100 -13.80 -7.52 -6.73
C ILE A 100 -13.75 -6.09 -6.20
N LEU A 101 -14.54 -5.83 -5.16
CA LEU A 101 -14.49 -4.57 -4.43
C LEU A 101 -13.48 -4.71 -3.29
N ILE A 102 -12.51 -3.83 -3.22
CA ILE A 102 -11.42 -3.89 -2.24
C ILE A 102 -11.47 -2.64 -1.39
N THR A 103 -11.53 -2.81 -0.07
CA THR A 103 -11.41 -1.69 0.87
C THR A 103 -10.27 -1.92 1.84
N SER A 104 -9.52 -0.85 2.13
CA SER A 104 -8.61 -0.83 3.28
C SER A 104 -9.26 -0.06 4.43
N ALA A 105 -8.99 -0.47 5.67
CA ALA A 105 -9.49 0.24 6.83
C ALA A 105 -9.15 1.73 6.76
N LEU A 106 -10.15 2.59 6.96
CA LEU A 106 -9.97 4.03 6.89
C LEU A 106 -9.00 4.50 8.01
N PRO A 107 -7.80 5.00 7.68
CA PRO A 107 -6.92 5.59 8.67
C PRO A 107 -7.57 6.80 9.36
N TYR A 108 -7.47 6.84 10.68
CA TYR A 108 -7.94 7.98 11.45
C TYR A 108 -7.06 9.21 11.21
N VAL A 109 -7.68 10.33 10.83
CA VAL A 109 -6.99 11.47 10.24
C VAL A 109 -6.04 12.18 11.20
N ASN A 110 -6.29 12.17 12.51
CA ASN A 110 -5.51 13.01 13.44
C ASN A 110 -4.09 12.49 13.77
N ASN A 111 -3.65 11.40 13.12
CA ASN A 111 -2.37 10.75 13.38
C ASN A 111 -1.64 10.39 12.09
N VAL A 112 -0.37 10.78 11.98
CA VAL A 112 0.47 10.32 10.88
C VAL A 112 0.63 8.80 10.99
N PRO A 113 0.40 8.03 9.91
CA PRO A 113 0.46 6.58 9.95
C PRO A 113 1.91 6.12 10.14
N HIS A 114 2.12 5.10 10.98
CA HIS A 114 3.40 4.39 11.09
C HIS A 114 3.40 3.14 10.21
N LEU A 115 4.56 2.48 10.09
CA LEU A 115 4.70 1.28 9.22
C LEU A 115 3.70 0.17 9.56
N GLY A 116 3.32 0.04 10.83
CA GLY A 116 2.31 -0.91 11.29
C GLY A 116 0.91 -0.65 10.72
N ASN A 117 0.48 0.63 10.66
CA ASN A 117 -0.79 0.97 10.01
C ASN A 117 -0.73 0.68 8.51
N ILE A 118 0.41 0.96 7.89
CA ILE A 118 0.62 0.80 6.45
C ILE A 118 0.56 -0.69 6.07
N ILE A 119 1.36 -1.56 6.72
CA ILE A 119 1.38 -2.98 6.40
C ILE A 119 0.07 -3.68 6.73
N GLY A 120 -0.59 -3.32 7.85
CA GLY A 120 -1.82 -3.99 8.28
C GLY A 120 -3.05 -3.67 7.44
N CYS A 121 -3.01 -2.54 6.73
CA CYS A 121 -4.16 -2.04 5.97
C CYS A 121 -3.77 -1.78 4.51
N VAL A 122 -3.31 -0.57 4.18
CA VAL A 122 -3.27 -0.06 2.80
C VAL A 122 -2.28 -0.81 1.91
N LEU A 123 -1.11 -1.20 2.42
CA LEU A 123 -0.10 -1.92 1.64
C LEU A 123 -0.53 -3.36 1.35
N SER A 124 -1.20 -4.02 2.30
CA SER A 124 -1.76 -5.36 2.08
C SER A 124 -2.87 -5.33 1.02
N ALA A 125 -3.76 -4.34 1.09
CA ALA A 125 -4.84 -4.18 0.14
C ALA A 125 -4.33 -3.84 -1.28
N ASP A 126 -3.29 -2.99 -1.37
CA ASP A 126 -2.65 -2.61 -2.64
C ASP A 126 -2.06 -3.81 -3.36
N VAL A 127 -1.34 -4.68 -2.65
CA VAL A 127 -0.79 -5.92 -3.20
C VAL A 127 -1.90 -6.79 -3.79
N TYR A 128 -2.99 -6.99 -3.06
CA TYR A 128 -4.09 -7.79 -3.59
C TYR A 128 -4.78 -7.11 -4.78
N SER A 129 -4.98 -5.79 -4.74
CA SER A 129 -5.56 -5.04 -5.85
C SER A 129 -4.74 -5.16 -7.14
N ARG A 130 -3.41 -4.98 -7.04
CA ARG A 130 -2.49 -5.15 -8.16
C ARG A 130 -2.49 -6.59 -8.68
N PHE A 131 -2.56 -7.58 -7.79
CA PHE A 131 -2.72 -8.99 -8.18
C PHE A 131 -4.02 -9.20 -8.97
N CYS A 132 -5.17 -8.72 -8.48
CA CYS A 132 -6.45 -8.81 -9.18
C CYS A 132 -6.38 -8.20 -10.58
N ARG A 133 -5.79 -7.01 -10.71
CA ARG A 133 -5.58 -6.34 -12.02
C ARG A 133 -4.74 -7.20 -12.96
N LEU A 134 -3.66 -7.82 -12.46
CA LEU A 134 -2.78 -8.69 -13.25
C LEU A 134 -3.34 -10.10 -13.49
N LYS A 135 -4.44 -10.48 -12.83
CA LYS A 135 -5.26 -11.64 -13.17
C LYS A 135 -6.37 -11.32 -14.18
N GLY A 136 -6.53 -10.04 -14.53
CA GLY A 136 -7.59 -9.57 -15.42
C GLY A 136 -8.95 -9.44 -14.73
N TYR A 137 -9.00 -9.42 -13.39
CA TYR A 137 -10.25 -9.22 -12.67
C TYR A 137 -10.67 -7.76 -12.71
N ASN A 138 -11.99 -7.54 -12.76
CA ASN A 138 -12.55 -6.22 -12.62
C ASN A 138 -12.53 -5.83 -11.14
N SER A 139 -11.60 -4.96 -10.76
CA SER A 139 -11.35 -4.61 -9.36
C SER A 139 -11.49 -3.12 -9.11
N LEU A 140 -12.10 -2.73 -8.00
CA LEU A 140 -12.15 -1.35 -7.53
C LEU A 140 -11.56 -1.27 -6.12
N PHE A 141 -10.48 -0.52 -5.95
CA PHE A 141 -9.79 -0.35 -4.67
C PHE A 141 -10.02 1.05 -4.09
N ILE A 142 -10.76 1.09 -2.99
CA ILE A 142 -11.21 2.30 -2.32
C ILE A 142 -10.61 2.40 -0.91
N CYS A 143 -10.20 3.60 -0.53
CA CYS A 143 -9.87 3.95 0.85
C CYS A 143 -10.12 5.45 1.07
N GLY A 144 -9.82 5.96 2.25
CA GLY A 144 -9.94 7.37 2.58
C GLY A 144 -9.59 7.64 4.03
N THR A 145 -9.75 8.87 4.48
CA THR A 145 -9.54 9.25 5.87
C THR A 145 -10.83 9.22 6.67
N ASP A 146 -10.78 8.63 7.87
CA ASP A 146 -11.82 8.75 8.89
C ASP A 146 -11.58 10.02 9.73
N GLU A 147 -12.51 10.96 9.66
CA GLU A 147 -12.27 12.35 10.04
C GLU A 147 -13.11 12.85 11.22
N TYR A 148 -14.18 12.14 11.58
CA TYR A 148 -15.11 12.57 12.62
C TYR A 148 -14.70 12.14 14.03
N GLY A 149 -15.43 12.66 15.03
CA GLY A 149 -15.33 12.19 16.40
C GLY A 149 -14.45 13.04 17.32
N THR A 150 -14.49 12.69 18.60
CA THR A 150 -13.96 13.52 19.69
C THR A 150 -12.47 13.82 19.56
N ALA A 151 -11.67 12.85 19.08
CA ALA A 151 -10.23 13.03 19.03
C ALA A 151 -9.80 14.03 17.93
N THR A 152 -10.63 14.28 16.91
CA THR A 152 -10.46 15.39 15.97
C THR A 152 -10.77 16.72 16.65
N GLU A 153 -11.91 16.85 17.35
CA GLU A 153 -12.27 18.08 18.09
C GLU A 153 -11.22 18.46 19.12
N THR A 154 -10.77 17.49 19.92
CA THR A 154 -9.70 17.69 20.91
C THR A 154 -8.44 18.22 20.25
N LYS A 155 -8.00 17.58 19.16
CA LYS A 155 -6.74 17.95 18.54
C LYS A 155 -6.81 19.31 17.85
N ALA A 156 -7.95 19.63 17.24
CA ALA A 156 -8.22 20.92 16.65
C ALA A 156 -8.21 22.03 17.72
N LEU A 157 -8.83 21.76 18.89
CA LEU A 157 -8.84 22.67 20.03
C LEU A 157 -7.42 22.90 20.60
N GLU A 158 -6.63 21.83 20.77
CA GLU A 158 -5.23 21.91 21.22
C GLU A 158 -4.37 22.78 20.29
N GLU A 159 -4.63 22.73 18.98
CA GLU A 159 -3.88 23.48 17.97
C GLU A 159 -4.48 24.86 17.65
N GLY A 160 -5.64 25.20 18.23
CA GLY A 160 -6.31 26.48 17.98
C GLY A 160 -6.84 26.64 16.55
N ILE A 161 -7.20 25.54 15.88
CA ILE A 161 -7.72 25.52 14.50
C ILE A 161 -9.10 24.85 14.44
N SER A 162 -9.81 24.96 13.31
CA SER A 162 -11.06 24.23 13.10
C SER A 162 -10.81 22.73 12.82
N CYS A 163 -11.83 21.91 13.06
CA CYS A 163 -11.75 20.47 12.74
C CYS A 163 -11.55 20.24 11.24
N GLN A 164 -12.21 21.02 10.38
CA GLN A 164 -12.04 20.94 8.93
C GLN A 164 -10.58 21.22 8.52
N GLU A 165 -9.98 22.30 9.04
CA GLU A 165 -8.57 22.63 8.74
C GLU A 165 -7.61 21.53 9.20
N LEU A 166 -7.85 20.94 10.37
CA LEU A 166 -7.07 19.79 10.88
C LEU A 166 -7.19 18.60 9.92
N CYS A 167 -8.42 18.23 9.55
CA CYS A 167 -8.72 17.12 8.65
C CYS A 167 -8.11 17.34 7.26
N ASP A 168 -8.21 18.53 6.68
CA ASP A 168 -7.65 18.88 5.38
C ASP A 168 -6.14 18.70 5.35
N ARG A 169 -5.47 19.21 6.39
CA ARG A 169 -4.01 19.08 6.53
C ARG A 169 -3.59 17.63 6.60
N PHE A 170 -4.24 16.84 7.45
CA PHE A 170 -3.85 15.45 7.65
C PHE A 170 -4.28 14.54 6.50
N HIS A 171 -5.42 14.77 5.86
CA HIS A 171 -5.80 14.05 4.63
C HIS A 171 -4.70 14.18 3.57
N LYS A 172 -4.15 15.39 3.39
CA LYS A 172 -3.01 15.62 2.49
C LYS A 172 -1.77 14.84 2.92
N ILE A 173 -1.43 14.83 4.21
CA ILE A 173 -0.29 14.06 4.74
C ILE A 173 -0.49 12.56 4.44
N HIS A 174 -1.66 11.99 4.72
CA HIS A 174 -1.95 10.59 4.42
C HIS A 174 -1.82 10.29 2.92
N SER A 175 -2.42 11.13 2.07
CA SER A 175 -2.33 11.00 0.62
C SER A 175 -0.88 11.01 0.12
N ASP A 176 -0.05 11.93 0.61
CA ASP A 176 1.37 12.02 0.22
C ASP A 176 2.17 10.80 0.65
N VAL A 177 1.94 10.32 1.88
CA VAL A 177 2.59 9.11 2.39
C VAL A 177 2.23 7.91 1.52
N TYR A 178 0.94 7.70 1.25
CA TYR A 178 0.49 6.55 0.46
C TYR A 178 0.94 6.62 -0.99
N LYS A 179 0.99 7.83 -1.57
CA LYS A 179 1.58 8.04 -2.89
C LYS A 179 3.08 7.69 -2.91
N TRP A 180 3.84 8.07 -1.88
CA TRP A 180 5.26 7.72 -1.79
C TRP A 180 5.49 6.21 -1.62
N PHE A 181 4.63 5.54 -0.85
CA PHE A 181 4.61 4.07 -0.74
C PHE A 181 4.09 3.36 -2.00
N ASP A 182 3.77 4.11 -3.07
CA ASP A 182 3.24 3.57 -4.33
C ASP A 182 1.97 2.72 -4.11
N ILE A 183 1.03 3.28 -3.34
CA ILE A 183 -0.31 2.69 -3.16
C ILE A 183 -1.22 3.16 -4.29
N ASP A 184 -1.77 2.23 -5.05
CA ASP A 184 -2.53 2.47 -6.28
C ASP A 184 -4.04 2.34 -6.04
N PHE A 185 -4.57 3.29 -5.27
CA PHE A 185 -6.01 3.45 -5.05
C PHE A 185 -6.71 3.86 -6.35
N ASP A 186 -7.88 3.28 -6.63
CA ASP A 186 -8.77 3.81 -7.67
C ASP A 186 -9.50 5.08 -7.15
N SER A 187 -9.74 5.18 -5.83
CA SER A 187 -10.15 6.42 -5.17
C SER A 187 -9.67 6.46 -3.71
N PHE A 188 -9.14 7.62 -3.29
CA PHE A 188 -8.79 7.92 -1.91
C PHE A 188 -9.59 9.14 -1.42
N GLY A 189 -10.70 8.87 -0.74
CA GLY A 189 -11.68 9.88 -0.34
C GLY A 189 -11.65 10.26 1.15
N ARG A 190 -12.78 10.75 1.65
CA ARG A 190 -12.95 11.34 2.98
C ARG A 190 -14.34 11.01 3.53
N THR A 191 -14.49 10.92 4.85
CA THR A 191 -15.83 10.75 5.47
C THR A 191 -16.57 12.08 5.68
N THR A 192 -15.93 13.23 5.52
CA THR A 192 -16.52 14.57 5.72
C THR A 192 -17.22 15.11 4.48
N THR A 193 -18.14 14.34 3.89
CA THR A 193 -18.81 14.68 2.62
C THR A 193 -20.34 14.72 2.74
N PRO A 194 -21.03 15.42 1.81
CA PRO A 194 -22.49 15.36 1.72
C PRO A 194 -23.01 13.93 1.51
N SER A 195 -22.35 13.14 0.67
CA SER A 195 -22.70 11.73 0.42
C SER A 195 -22.60 10.86 1.67
N GLN A 196 -21.64 11.11 2.56
CA GLN A 196 -21.60 10.45 3.87
C GLN A 196 -22.87 10.74 4.65
N THR A 197 -23.26 12.01 4.73
CA THR A 197 -24.43 12.43 5.49
C THR A 197 -25.69 11.78 4.95
N GLU A 198 -25.91 11.84 3.64
CA GLU A 198 -27.07 11.25 2.98
C GLU A 198 -27.18 9.73 3.23
N ILE A 199 -26.10 8.98 2.98
CA ILE A 199 -26.12 7.52 3.08
C ILE A 199 -26.23 7.06 4.53
N ALA A 200 -25.50 7.69 5.46
CA ALA A 200 -25.59 7.34 6.88
C ALA A 200 -26.98 7.64 7.45
N GLN A 201 -27.60 8.76 7.05
CA GLN A 201 -28.97 9.09 7.44
C GLN A 201 -29.99 8.12 6.85
N ASP A 202 -29.85 7.71 5.58
CA ASP A 202 -30.73 6.70 4.97
C ASP A 202 -30.68 5.37 5.73
N ILE A 203 -29.48 4.85 6.01
CA ILE A 203 -29.29 3.61 6.79
C ILE A 203 -29.91 3.76 8.19
N PHE A 204 -29.66 4.88 8.87
CA PHE A 204 -30.23 5.14 10.19
C PHE A 204 -31.76 5.19 10.17
N LEU A 205 -32.37 5.90 9.22
CA LEU A 205 -33.82 6.02 9.11
C LEU A 205 -34.48 4.67 8.80
N LYS A 206 -33.86 3.83 7.97
CA LYS A 206 -34.33 2.46 7.70
C LYS A 206 -34.24 1.56 8.93
N LEU A 207 -33.12 1.62 9.67
CA LEU A 207 -32.98 0.91 10.95
C LEU A 207 -34.06 1.35 11.96
N ASN A 208 -34.34 2.65 12.04
CA ASN A 208 -35.38 3.20 12.89
C ASN A 208 -36.78 2.68 12.48
N LYS A 209 -37.10 2.77 11.19
CA LYS A 209 -38.37 2.30 10.61
C LYS A 209 -38.59 0.80 10.85
N ASN A 210 -37.53 0.01 10.78
CA ASN A 210 -37.58 -1.44 11.01
C ASN A 210 -37.54 -1.81 12.50
N GLY A 211 -37.55 -0.82 13.39
CA GLY A 211 -37.61 -1.04 14.83
C GLY A 211 -36.33 -1.63 15.41
N HIS A 212 -35.16 -1.40 14.80
CA HIS A 212 -33.86 -1.86 15.30
C HIS A 212 -33.12 -0.82 16.15
N LEU A 213 -33.73 0.34 16.40
CA LEU A 213 -33.19 1.38 17.26
C LEU A 213 -34.03 1.56 18.52
N GLN A 214 -33.39 2.01 19.60
CA GLN A 214 -34.05 2.42 20.84
C GLN A 214 -33.43 3.70 21.38
N LYS A 215 -34.21 4.46 22.15
CA LYS A 215 -33.73 5.66 22.84
C LYS A 215 -33.55 5.37 24.32
N GLU A 216 -32.45 5.85 24.88
CA GLU A 216 -32.19 5.81 26.32
C GLU A 216 -31.66 7.17 26.77
N THR A 217 -32.02 7.59 27.98
CA THR A 217 -31.48 8.79 28.62
C THR A 217 -30.35 8.37 29.56
N VAL A 218 -29.19 9.01 29.39
CA VAL A 218 -27.98 8.72 30.16
C VAL A 218 -27.58 9.96 30.94
N SER A 219 -27.25 9.80 32.22
CA SER A 219 -26.69 10.87 33.06
C SER A 219 -25.18 10.93 32.86
N GLN A 220 -24.68 12.11 32.51
CA GLN A 220 -23.26 12.36 32.28
C GLN A 220 -22.82 13.66 32.95
N LEU A 221 -21.52 13.78 33.20
CA LEU A 221 -20.94 15.04 33.69
C LEU A 221 -20.87 16.06 32.54
N TYR A 222 -21.30 17.29 32.82
CA TYR A 222 -21.35 18.40 31.87
C TYR A 222 -20.62 19.61 32.45
N SER A 223 -19.69 20.18 31.70
CA SER A 223 -19.08 21.47 32.04
C SER A 223 -19.90 22.59 31.41
N GLU A 224 -20.47 23.47 32.25
CA GLU A 224 -21.25 24.62 31.79
C GLU A 224 -20.39 25.69 31.12
N SER A 225 -19.14 25.83 31.56
CA SER A 225 -18.15 26.77 31.00
C SER A 225 -17.63 26.29 29.65
N CYS A 226 -17.21 25.02 29.53
CA CYS A 226 -16.83 24.43 28.23
C CYS A 226 -18.03 24.16 27.31
N LYS A 227 -19.26 24.20 27.86
CA LYS A 227 -20.52 23.86 27.18
C LYS A 227 -20.51 22.48 26.52
N MET A 228 -19.90 21.49 27.16
CA MET A 228 -19.77 20.14 26.63
C MET A 228 -19.91 19.07 27.71
N PHE A 229 -20.33 17.87 27.31
CA PHE A 229 -20.25 16.68 28.15
C PHE A 229 -18.80 16.21 28.28
N LEU A 230 -18.41 15.78 29.48
CA LEU A 230 -17.06 15.38 29.80
C LEU A 230 -16.92 13.85 29.72
N ALA A 231 -16.03 13.38 28.85
CA ALA A 231 -15.54 12.01 28.92
C ALA A 231 -14.70 11.81 30.20
N ASP A 232 -14.60 10.58 30.71
CA ASP A 232 -13.89 10.25 31.95
C ASP A 232 -12.46 10.82 32.02
N ARG A 233 -11.74 10.86 30.88
CA ARG A 233 -10.39 11.45 30.77
C ARG A 233 -10.31 12.96 30.98
N TYR A 234 -11.43 13.67 30.87
CA TYR A 234 -11.57 15.10 31.12
C TYR A 234 -12.16 15.40 32.49
N VAL A 235 -12.38 14.37 33.32
CA VAL A 235 -12.83 14.51 34.69
C VAL A 235 -11.68 14.09 35.60
N GLU A 236 -11.30 15.00 36.48
CA GLU A 236 -10.40 14.71 37.59
C GLU A 236 -11.13 15.01 38.90
N GLY A 237 -10.70 14.43 40.02
CA GLY A 237 -11.30 14.70 41.31
C GLY A 237 -10.71 13.84 42.42
N THR A 238 -11.27 13.96 43.61
CA THR A 238 -10.84 13.18 44.77
C THR A 238 -11.40 11.76 44.70
N CYS A 239 -10.52 10.76 44.76
CA CYS A 239 -10.88 9.35 44.80
C CYS A 239 -11.79 9.06 46.00
N PRO A 240 -12.99 8.48 45.78
CA PRO A 240 -13.91 8.18 46.86
C PRO A 240 -13.39 7.10 47.82
N LEU A 241 -12.45 6.27 47.36
CA LEU A 241 -11.93 5.10 48.08
C LEU A 241 -10.69 5.40 48.94
N CYS A 242 -9.69 6.11 48.39
CA CYS A 242 -8.42 6.37 49.09
C CYS A 242 -8.14 7.85 49.38
N GLY A 243 -9.00 8.77 48.93
CA GLY A 243 -8.83 10.21 49.17
C GLY A 243 -7.76 10.89 48.32
N TYR A 244 -7.18 10.22 47.32
CA TYR A 244 -6.24 10.83 46.37
C TYR A 244 -6.93 11.95 45.57
N ASN A 245 -6.43 13.19 45.65
CA ASN A 245 -7.12 14.38 45.15
C ASN A 245 -7.19 14.54 43.63
N ASP A 246 -6.38 13.80 42.87
CA ASP A 246 -6.22 13.94 41.43
C ASP A 246 -6.50 12.62 40.68
N ALA A 247 -7.48 11.85 41.17
CA ALA A 247 -7.94 10.66 40.48
C ALA A 247 -8.64 11.02 39.17
N ARG A 248 -8.44 10.20 38.14
CA ARG A 248 -9.10 10.35 36.85
C ARG A 248 -10.49 9.72 36.91
N GLY A 249 -11.38 10.14 36.01
CA GLY A 249 -12.76 9.65 35.95
C GLY A 249 -12.88 8.14 35.76
N ASP A 250 -11.89 7.51 35.14
CA ASP A 250 -11.86 6.08 34.82
C ASP A 250 -11.04 5.25 35.82
N GLN A 251 -10.02 5.85 36.45
CA GLN A 251 -9.10 5.14 37.33
C GLN A 251 -8.39 6.07 38.32
N CYS A 252 -8.22 5.61 39.56
CA CYS A 252 -7.33 6.25 40.52
C CYS A 252 -5.90 5.75 40.36
N ASP A 253 -4.96 6.63 40.01
CA ASP A 253 -3.55 6.26 39.82
C ASP A 253 -2.82 5.91 41.14
N SER A 254 -3.38 6.33 42.30
CA SER A 254 -2.79 6.01 43.61
C SER A 254 -3.15 4.62 44.12
N CYS A 255 -4.43 4.21 44.04
CA CYS A 255 -4.88 2.90 44.55
C CYS A 255 -5.17 1.88 43.43
N GLY A 256 -5.04 2.27 42.17
CA GLY A 256 -5.21 1.42 40.99
C GLY A 256 -6.65 1.02 40.66
N LYS A 257 -7.64 1.41 41.48
CA LYS A 257 -9.06 1.06 41.28
C LYS A 257 -9.66 1.80 40.09
N LEU A 258 -10.45 1.07 39.30
CA LEU A 258 -11.35 1.64 38.30
C LEU A 258 -12.48 2.39 39.01
N LEU A 259 -12.81 3.56 38.48
CA LEU A 259 -13.83 4.45 39.01
C LEU A 259 -14.86 4.75 37.93
N ASN A 260 -16.04 5.18 38.35
CA ASN A 260 -16.95 5.92 37.48
C ASN A 260 -16.75 7.41 37.75
N ALA A 261 -16.68 8.24 36.71
CA ALA A 261 -16.45 9.67 36.86
C ALA A 261 -17.49 10.36 37.75
N MET A 262 -18.73 9.85 37.78
CA MET A 262 -19.80 10.34 38.67
C MET A 262 -19.56 10.05 40.16
N GLU A 263 -18.68 9.10 40.49
CA GLU A 263 -18.35 8.74 41.87
C GLU A 263 -17.21 9.59 42.45
N LEU A 264 -16.52 10.37 41.62
CA LEU A 264 -15.46 11.27 42.09
C LEU A 264 -16.03 12.33 43.01
N LYS A 265 -15.35 12.56 44.14
CA LYS A 265 -15.64 13.67 45.05
C LYS A 265 -14.97 14.93 44.50
N ASN A 266 -15.65 16.07 44.56
CA ASN A 266 -15.16 17.33 44.00
C ASN A 266 -14.67 17.17 42.55
N PRO A 267 -15.53 16.67 41.64
CA PRO A 267 -15.12 16.51 40.25
C PRO A 267 -14.79 17.89 39.68
N ARG A 268 -13.81 17.91 38.78
CA ARG A 268 -13.34 19.10 38.10
C ARG A 268 -13.02 18.76 36.66
N CYS A 269 -13.36 19.67 35.76
CA CYS A 269 -13.05 19.57 34.35
C CYS A 269 -11.55 19.80 34.17
N LYS A 270 -10.87 18.88 33.49
CA LYS A 270 -9.44 19.00 33.19
C LYS A 270 -9.10 20.17 32.26
N ILE A 271 -10.07 20.60 31.45
CA ILE A 271 -9.87 21.64 30.42
C ILE A 271 -9.81 23.03 31.05
N ASP A 272 -10.71 23.34 31.98
CA ASP A 272 -10.87 24.69 32.53
C ASP A 272 -10.92 24.76 34.06
N GLY A 273 -10.83 23.63 34.76
CA GLY A 273 -10.89 23.54 36.22
C GLY A 273 -12.29 23.70 36.83
N SER A 274 -13.32 23.92 36.04
CA SER A 274 -14.71 24.11 36.51
C SER A 274 -15.27 22.84 37.16
N THR A 275 -16.18 22.98 38.13
CA THR A 275 -16.92 21.83 38.69
C THR A 275 -18.04 21.43 37.73
N PRO A 276 -18.04 20.21 37.16
CA PRO A 276 -19.09 19.77 36.27
C PRO A 276 -20.37 19.42 37.05
N ILE A 277 -21.51 19.57 36.37
CA ILE A 277 -22.83 19.16 36.87
C ILE A 277 -23.26 17.84 36.23
N ILE A 278 -24.17 17.12 36.88
CA ILE A 278 -24.82 15.96 36.27
C ILE A 278 -25.94 16.48 35.36
N LYS A 279 -25.91 16.09 34.09
CA LYS A 279 -26.91 16.45 33.10
C LYS A 279 -27.36 15.20 32.34
N GLU A 280 -28.66 15.09 32.14
CA GLU A 280 -29.25 14.01 31.35
C GLU A 280 -29.13 14.31 29.86
N SER A 281 -28.81 13.27 29.09
CA SER A 281 -28.65 13.33 27.63
C SER A 281 -29.31 12.11 26.99
N THR A 282 -30.27 12.34 26.09
CA THR A 282 -30.92 11.26 25.34
C THR A 282 -30.04 10.79 24.18
N HIS A 283 -29.90 9.48 24.01
CA HIS A 283 -29.11 8.85 22.98
C HIS A 283 -29.88 7.75 22.26
N VAL A 284 -29.52 7.50 21.00
CA VAL A 284 -30.00 6.37 20.23
C VAL A 284 -29.00 5.21 20.31
N PHE A 285 -29.53 4.02 20.49
CA PHE A 285 -28.82 2.75 20.52
C PHE A 285 -29.32 1.85 19.40
N ILE A 286 -28.41 1.17 18.69
CA ILE A 286 -28.76 0.07 17.81
C ILE A 286 -28.90 -1.21 18.63
N LYS A 287 -30.03 -1.90 18.49
CA LYS A 287 -30.36 -3.15 19.19
C LYS A 287 -29.67 -4.34 18.53
N LEU A 288 -28.34 -4.43 18.69
CA LEU A 288 -27.54 -5.50 18.08
C LEU A 288 -27.97 -6.91 18.53
N ASN A 289 -28.49 -7.02 19.75
CA ASN A 289 -29.08 -8.24 20.29
C ASN A 289 -30.22 -8.77 19.41
N ASP A 290 -31.05 -7.90 18.83
CA ASP A 290 -32.17 -8.28 17.96
C ASP A 290 -31.66 -8.80 16.59
N LEU A 291 -30.45 -8.42 16.20
CA LEU A 291 -29.84 -8.73 14.90
C LEU A 291 -28.82 -9.87 14.97
N GLN A 292 -28.43 -10.31 16.18
CA GLN A 292 -27.36 -11.27 16.41
C GLN A 292 -27.53 -12.55 15.57
N GLN A 293 -28.70 -13.19 15.62
CA GLN A 293 -28.91 -14.45 14.90
C GLN A 293 -28.73 -14.30 13.38
N LYS A 294 -29.21 -13.20 12.80
CA LYS A 294 -29.03 -12.91 11.37
C LYS A 294 -27.56 -12.67 11.04
N CYS A 295 -26.86 -11.90 11.88
CA CYS A 295 -25.44 -11.61 11.71
C CYS A 295 -24.57 -12.86 11.86
N GLU A 296 -24.85 -13.73 12.83
CA GLU A 296 -24.15 -15.01 13.01
C GLU A 296 -24.31 -15.92 11.79
N ASN A 297 -25.52 -16.02 11.24
CA ASN A 297 -25.77 -16.80 10.03
C ASN A 297 -24.95 -16.26 8.84
N PHE A 298 -24.97 -14.94 8.65
CA PHE A 298 -24.16 -14.27 7.64
C PHE A 298 -22.65 -14.54 7.84
N VAL A 299 -22.12 -14.34 9.05
CA VAL A 299 -20.71 -14.55 9.35
C VAL A 299 -20.30 -16.00 9.14
N LYS A 300 -21.12 -16.96 9.58
CA LYS A 300 -20.83 -18.40 9.39
C LYS A 300 -20.69 -18.76 7.91
N GLU A 301 -21.59 -18.25 7.08
CA GLU A 301 -21.54 -18.51 5.63
C GLU A 301 -20.39 -17.77 4.96
N SER A 302 -20.26 -16.47 5.22
CA SER A 302 -19.25 -15.62 4.59
C SER A 302 -17.82 -16.04 4.98
N SER A 303 -17.57 -16.31 6.27
CA SER A 303 -16.23 -16.71 6.73
C SER A 303 -15.73 -18.00 6.11
N LEU A 304 -16.63 -18.96 5.82
CA LEU A 304 -16.30 -20.20 5.13
C LEU A 304 -16.10 -19.97 3.62
N LYS A 305 -17.05 -19.30 2.96
CA LYS A 305 -17.00 -19.06 1.51
C LYS A 305 -15.82 -18.21 1.11
N GLY A 306 -15.57 -17.12 1.84
CA GLY A 306 -14.47 -16.21 1.57
C GLY A 306 -13.21 -16.50 2.37
N GLN A 307 -13.12 -17.62 3.11
CA GLN A 307 -11.90 -18.06 3.81
C GLN A 307 -11.25 -16.94 4.65
N TRP A 308 -12.01 -16.38 5.60
CA TRP A 308 -11.50 -15.30 6.45
C TRP A 308 -10.26 -15.73 7.23
N SER A 309 -9.39 -14.78 7.56
CA SER A 309 -8.26 -15.04 8.45
C SER A 309 -8.73 -15.57 9.81
N HIS A 310 -7.97 -16.50 10.37
CA HIS A 310 -8.31 -17.23 11.59
C HIS A 310 -8.56 -16.30 12.81
N ASN A 311 -7.72 -15.27 12.95
CA ASN A 311 -7.88 -14.24 13.98
C ASN A 311 -9.21 -13.50 13.87
N SER A 312 -9.67 -13.16 12.67
CA SER A 312 -10.97 -12.51 12.45
C SER A 312 -12.14 -13.37 12.91
N VAL A 313 -12.11 -14.67 12.56
CA VAL A 313 -13.14 -15.63 12.95
C VAL A 313 -13.18 -15.78 14.47
N SER A 314 -12.01 -15.90 15.09
CA SER A 314 -11.87 -16.06 16.54
C SER A 314 -12.39 -14.83 17.31
N VAL A 315 -11.99 -13.62 16.91
CA VAL A 315 -12.45 -12.37 17.52
C VAL A 315 -13.96 -12.20 17.35
N THR A 316 -14.48 -12.48 16.16
CA THR A 316 -15.92 -12.33 15.87
C THR A 316 -16.76 -13.32 16.68
N ASN A 317 -16.34 -14.59 16.76
CA ASN A 317 -17.05 -15.61 17.53
C ASN A 317 -17.02 -15.31 19.04
N ALA A 318 -15.96 -14.70 19.54
CA ALA A 318 -15.90 -14.27 20.95
C ALA A 318 -16.97 -13.22 21.28
N TRP A 319 -17.20 -12.26 20.37
CA TRP A 319 -18.28 -11.26 20.51
C TRP A 319 -19.67 -11.89 20.53
N PHE A 320 -19.92 -12.85 19.64
CA PHE A 320 -21.21 -13.57 19.61
C PHE A 320 -21.44 -14.41 20.87
N LYS A 321 -20.39 -15.08 21.36
CA LYS A 321 -20.46 -15.88 22.59
C LYS A 321 -20.77 -15.04 23.83
N GLU A 322 -20.31 -13.79 23.90
CA GLU A 322 -20.66 -12.87 25.00
C GLU A 322 -22.16 -12.47 24.95
N GLY A 323 -22.77 -12.54 23.78
CA GLY A 323 -24.09 -11.97 23.50
C GLY A 323 -23.96 -10.49 23.13
N LEU A 324 -24.46 -10.14 21.95
CA LEU A 324 -24.46 -8.76 21.50
C LEU A 324 -25.40 -7.93 22.38
N LYS A 325 -24.96 -6.72 22.72
CA LYS A 325 -25.71 -5.76 23.55
C LYS A 325 -26.07 -4.54 22.70
N PRO A 326 -27.14 -3.80 23.05
CA PRO A 326 -27.39 -2.50 22.43
C PRO A 326 -26.15 -1.59 22.51
N ARG A 327 -25.83 -0.89 21.42
CA ARG A 327 -24.68 0.02 21.36
C ARG A 327 -25.13 1.42 21.01
N CYS A 328 -24.64 2.41 21.75
CA CYS A 328 -24.96 3.82 21.52
C CYS A 328 -24.31 4.32 20.21
N ILE A 329 -25.14 4.82 19.28
CA ILE A 329 -24.74 5.29 17.95
C ILE A 329 -24.83 6.81 17.80
N THR A 330 -25.02 7.55 18.89
CA THR A 330 -25.07 9.02 18.89
C THR A 330 -24.11 9.61 19.91
N ARG A 331 -23.61 10.82 19.68
CA ARG A 331 -22.73 11.54 20.61
C ARG A 331 -23.08 13.02 20.67
N ASP A 332 -22.80 13.61 21.83
CA ASP A 332 -22.85 15.05 22.07
C ASP A 332 -21.56 15.72 21.57
N LEU A 333 -21.39 15.73 20.25
CA LEU A 333 -20.29 16.40 19.56
C LEU A 333 -20.85 17.32 18.48
N LYS A 334 -20.04 18.28 18.04
CA LYS A 334 -20.39 19.15 16.91
C LYS A 334 -19.81 18.63 15.59
N TRP A 335 -18.67 17.96 15.66
CA TRP A 335 -17.95 17.41 14.50
C TRP A 335 -18.31 15.95 14.24
N GLY A 336 -19.33 15.76 13.41
CA GLY A 336 -19.84 14.44 13.02
C GLY A 336 -21.02 14.55 12.06
N THR A 337 -21.47 13.42 11.53
CA THR A 337 -22.68 13.35 10.70
C THR A 337 -23.92 13.66 11.55
N PRO A 338 -24.77 14.65 11.20
CA PRO A 338 -25.92 15.03 12.01
C PRO A 338 -27.01 13.95 12.05
N VAL A 339 -27.66 13.79 13.21
CA VAL A 339 -28.76 12.84 13.39
C VAL A 339 -30.06 13.43 12.80
N PRO A 340 -30.79 12.70 11.93
CA PRO A 340 -31.97 13.23 11.22
C PRO A 340 -33.25 13.10 12.07
N LEU A 341 -33.19 13.52 13.34
CA LEU A 341 -34.33 13.56 14.27
C LEU A 341 -34.38 14.94 14.94
N GLU A 342 -35.52 15.62 14.89
CA GLU A 342 -35.66 17.00 15.37
C GLU A 342 -35.26 17.14 16.85
N GLU A 343 -35.62 16.17 17.68
CA GLU A 343 -35.28 16.13 19.09
C GLU A 343 -33.80 15.84 19.39
N LEU A 344 -33.01 15.42 18.38
CA LEU A 344 -31.57 15.13 18.49
C LEU A 344 -30.73 15.97 17.53
N LYS A 345 -31.23 17.11 17.05
CA LYS A 345 -30.55 17.95 16.04
C LYS A 345 -29.17 18.48 16.44
N GLU A 346 -28.91 18.62 17.74
CA GLU A 346 -27.61 19.05 18.29
C GLU A 346 -26.64 17.87 18.51
N LYS A 347 -26.97 16.68 18.00
CA LYS A 347 -26.16 15.46 18.13
C LYS A 347 -25.71 14.97 16.77
N VAL A 348 -24.61 14.24 16.81
CA VAL A 348 -24.04 13.57 15.65
C VAL A 348 -24.01 12.06 15.85
N PHE A 349 -23.88 11.32 14.76
CA PHE A 349 -23.60 9.90 14.83
C PHE A 349 -22.25 9.64 15.49
N TYR A 350 -22.20 8.54 16.24
CA TYR A 350 -20.95 8.06 16.77
C TYR A 350 -20.11 7.45 15.65
N VAL A 351 -18.84 7.85 15.54
CA VAL A 351 -17.93 7.42 14.47
C VAL A 351 -17.87 5.90 14.27
N TRP A 352 -18.04 5.09 15.31
CA TRP A 352 -18.03 3.62 15.16
C TRP A 352 -19.27 3.06 14.45
N PHE A 353 -20.34 3.85 14.31
CA PHE A 353 -21.51 3.52 13.50
C PHE A 353 -21.30 3.92 12.03
N ASP A 354 -20.86 5.16 11.77
CA ASP A 354 -20.85 5.71 10.41
C ASP A 354 -19.49 5.68 9.70
N ALA A 355 -18.36 5.42 10.39
CA ALA A 355 -17.07 5.27 9.72
C ALA A 355 -17.05 4.13 8.68
N PRO A 356 -17.58 2.92 8.95
CA PRO A 356 -17.70 1.89 7.91
C PRO A 356 -18.65 2.27 6.75
N ILE A 357 -19.61 3.17 6.98
CA ILE A 357 -20.46 3.73 5.92
C ILE A 357 -19.62 4.63 4.98
N GLY A 358 -18.48 5.12 5.48
CA GLY A 358 -17.45 5.80 4.69
C GLY A 358 -17.04 5.07 3.42
N TYR A 359 -17.02 3.73 3.40
CA TYR A 359 -16.69 3.00 2.19
C TYR A 359 -17.73 3.21 1.07
N LEU A 360 -19.01 3.28 1.43
CA LEU A 360 -20.11 3.54 0.49
C LEU A 360 -20.05 4.96 -0.01
N SER A 361 -19.88 5.93 0.91
CA SER A 361 -19.87 7.35 0.55
C SER A 361 -18.64 7.75 -0.27
N ILE A 362 -17.47 7.20 0.02
CA ILE A 362 -16.28 7.41 -0.83
C ILE A 362 -16.50 6.81 -2.22
N THR A 363 -17.19 5.68 -2.33
CA THR A 363 -17.53 5.11 -3.63
C THR A 363 -18.58 5.96 -4.37
N ALA A 364 -19.51 6.59 -3.65
CA ALA A 364 -20.47 7.54 -4.19
C ALA A 364 -19.80 8.83 -4.73
N GLU A 365 -18.76 9.32 -4.05
CA GLU A 365 -17.94 10.43 -4.54
C GLU A 365 -17.10 10.04 -5.76
N TYR A 366 -16.71 8.77 -5.88
CA TYR A 366 -16.02 8.24 -7.05
C TYR A 366 -16.95 8.07 -8.27
N THR A 367 -18.17 7.55 -8.06
CA THR A 367 -19.14 7.29 -9.13
C THR A 367 -20.58 7.48 -8.66
N LYS A 368 -21.41 8.09 -9.52
CA LYS A 368 -22.86 8.17 -9.31
C LYS A 368 -23.54 6.79 -9.31
N ASN A 369 -22.91 5.77 -9.88
CA ASN A 369 -23.42 4.40 -9.97
C ASN A 369 -22.91 3.50 -8.84
N TRP A 370 -22.55 4.06 -7.67
CA TRP A 370 -21.92 3.34 -6.55
C TRP A 370 -22.74 2.15 -6.05
N GLU A 371 -24.07 2.20 -6.16
CA GLU A 371 -24.96 1.11 -5.80
C GLU A 371 -24.71 -0.15 -6.64
N LYS A 372 -24.16 -0.04 -7.86
CA LYS A 372 -23.75 -1.23 -8.64
C LYS A 372 -22.66 -2.03 -7.95
N TRP A 373 -21.82 -1.38 -7.13
CA TRP A 373 -20.80 -2.04 -6.31
C TRP A 373 -21.34 -2.46 -4.94
N TRP A 374 -22.11 -1.60 -4.28
CA TRP A 374 -22.50 -1.78 -2.87
C TRP A 374 -23.89 -2.35 -2.64
N LYS A 375 -24.72 -2.51 -3.67
CA LYS A 375 -26.05 -3.13 -3.62
C LYS A 375 -26.22 -4.20 -4.71
N ASN A 376 -25.19 -5.03 -4.87
CA ASN A 376 -25.12 -6.04 -5.92
C ASN A 376 -24.40 -7.31 -5.41
N PRO A 377 -24.91 -7.94 -4.34
CA PRO A 377 -24.22 -9.02 -3.62
C PRO A 377 -23.99 -10.28 -4.47
N ASP A 378 -24.78 -10.50 -5.50
CA ASP A 378 -24.66 -11.70 -6.35
C ASP A 378 -23.49 -11.60 -7.33
N ASN A 379 -23.08 -10.39 -7.70
CA ASN A 379 -22.07 -10.14 -8.72
C ASN A 379 -20.77 -9.52 -8.19
N VAL A 380 -20.74 -9.05 -6.94
CA VAL A 380 -19.60 -8.36 -6.33
C VAL A 380 -19.10 -9.10 -5.10
N GLN A 381 -17.79 -9.37 -5.07
CA GLN A 381 -17.10 -9.91 -3.89
C GLN A 381 -16.36 -8.79 -3.16
N LEU A 382 -16.77 -8.48 -1.92
CA LEU A 382 -16.12 -7.47 -1.07
C LEU A 382 -14.96 -8.07 -0.27
N TYR A 383 -13.75 -7.57 -0.51
CA TYR A 383 -12.53 -7.89 0.21
C TYR A 383 -12.13 -6.71 1.11
N GLN A 384 -11.98 -6.96 2.42
CA GLN A 384 -11.60 -5.93 3.38
C GLN A 384 -10.27 -6.26 4.07
N PHE A 385 -9.40 -5.25 4.19
CA PHE A 385 -8.07 -5.36 4.77
C PHE A 385 -7.93 -4.44 5.99
N MET A 386 -7.59 -5.00 7.15
CA MET A 386 -7.52 -4.25 8.40
C MET A 386 -6.62 -4.90 9.47
N GLY A 387 -6.26 -4.13 10.50
CA GLY A 387 -5.72 -4.70 11.74
C GLY A 387 -6.81 -5.29 12.63
N LYS A 388 -6.44 -6.20 13.55
CA LYS A 388 -7.38 -6.95 14.41
C LYS A 388 -8.36 -6.11 15.23
N ASP A 389 -7.98 -4.89 15.61
CA ASP A 389 -8.83 -4.00 16.41
C ASP A 389 -10.09 -3.55 15.66
N ASN A 390 -10.06 -3.56 14.32
CA ASN A 390 -11.18 -3.14 13.48
C ASN A 390 -12.17 -4.28 13.19
N VAL A 391 -11.85 -5.52 13.53
CA VAL A 391 -12.65 -6.71 13.18
C VAL A 391 -14.11 -6.58 13.63
N PRO A 392 -14.44 -6.27 14.91
CA PRO A 392 -15.83 -6.23 15.35
C PRO A 392 -16.69 -5.21 14.61
N PHE A 393 -16.09 -4.13 14.11
CA PHE A 393 -16.79 -3.09 13.36
C PHE A 393 -17.24 -3.60 11.99
N HIS A 394 -16.44 -4.47 11.38
CA HIS A 394 -16.67 -4.99 10.03
C HIS A 394 -17.37 -6.35 10.00
N THR A 395 -17.37 -7.08 11.13
CA THR A 395 -18.01 -8.39 11.23
C THR A 395 -19.28 -8.41 12.07
N VAL A 396 -19.49 -7.37 12.91
CA VAL A 396 -20.67 -7.26 13.77
C VAL A 396 -21.42 -5.95 13.54
N ILE A 397 -20.83 -4.80 13.85
CA ILE A 397 -21.58 -3.54 13.91
C ILE A 397 -22.08 -3.12 12.52
N PHE A 398 -21.19 -3.08 11.53
CA PHE A 398 -21.55 -2.70 10.18
C PHE A 398 -22.47 -3.74 9.51
N PRO A 399 -22.19 -5.06 9.55
CA PRO A 399 -23.12 -6.05 9.03
C PRO A 399 -24.51 -6.01 9.68
N CYS A 400 -24.60 -5.87 11.01
CA CYS A 400 -25.90 -5.68 11.68
C CYS A 400 -26.62 -4.43 11.17
N SER A 401 -25.89 -3.32 11.00
CA SER A 401 -26.47 -2.07 10.50
C SER A 401 -27.04 -2.25 9.08
N LEU A 402 -26.30 -2.90 8.18
CA LEU A 402 -26.77 -3.19 6.82
C LEU A 402 -27.94 -4.18 6.81
N LEU A 403 -27.81 -5.32 7.49
CA LEU A 403 -28.86 -6.34 7.58
C LEU A 403 -30.16 -5.79 8.18
N GLY A 404 -30.06 -4.89 9.15
CA GLY A 404 -31.21 -4.26 9.79
C GLY A 404 -31.96 -3.28 8.87
N THR A 405 -31.36 -2.81 7.79
CA THR A 405 -32.09 -1.98 6.80
C THR A 405 -33.08 -2.80 5.97
N GLY A 406 -32.82 -4.09 5.75
CA GLY A 406 -33.56 -4.94 4.82
C GLY A 406 -33.18 -4.75 3.34
N ASP A 407 -32.24 -3.86 3.02
CA ASP A 407 -31.74 -3.67 1.67
C ASP A 407 -30.75 -4.78 1.27
N SER A 408 -30.62 -5.02 -0.04
CA SER A 408 -29.69 -6.01 -0.60
C SER A 408 -28.29 -5.41 -0.79
N PHE A 409 -27.60 -5.15 0.32
CA PHE A 409 -26.21 -4.66 0.28
C PHE A 409 -25.22 -5.76 -0.12
N THR A 410 -24.16 -5.36 -0.83
CA THR A 410 -22.95 -6.17 -1.00
C THR A 410 -22.27 -6.31 0.36
N MET A 411 -22.29 -7.52 0.90
CA MET A 411 -21.73 -7.82 2.22
C MET A 411 -20.28 -8.32 2.12
N LEU A 412 -19.55 -8.25 3.23
CA LEU A 412 -18.18 -8.75 3.36
C LEU A 412 -18.10 -10.20 2.83
N HIS A 413 -17.24 -10.43 1.84
CA HIS A 413 -16.91 -11.74 1.30
C HIS A 413 -15.65 -12.29 1.96
N HIS A 414 -14.52 -11.59 1.87
CA HIS A 414 -13.24 -11.98 2.48
C HIS A 414 -12.72 -10.91 3.42
N LEU A 415 -12.31 -11.33 4.62
CA LEU A 415 -11.64 -10.47 5.60
C LEU A 415 -10.19 -10.89 5.79
N SER A 416 -9.26 -10.00 5.44
CA SER A 416 -7.83 -10.17 5.66
C SER A 416 -7.41 -9.31 6.85
N THR A 417 -7.18 -9.95 7.99
CA THR A 417 -6.79 -9.30 9.24
C THR A 417 -5.34 -9.58 9.60
N THR A 418 -4.60 -8.55 9.98
CA THR A 418 -3.23 -8.70 10.50
C THR A 418 -3.16 -8.54 12.01
N GLU A 419 -2.17 -9.22 12.59
CA GLU A 419 -1.65 -8.94 13.93
C GLU A 419 -0.79 -7.66 13.92
N TYR A 420 -0.15 -7.32 15.03
CA TYR A 420 0.62 -6.08 15.13
C TYR A 420 2.02 -6.20 14.51
N LEU A 421 2.49 -5.08 13.94
CA LEU A 421 3.90 -4.86 13.69
C LEU A 421 4.50 -4.08 14.87
N ASN A 422 5.41 -4.73 15.59
CA ASN A 422 6.25 -4.13 16.63
C ASN A 422 7.50 -3.48 16.00
N TYR A 423 8.21 -2.66 16.76
CA TYR A 423 9.39 -1.93 16.29
C TYR A 423 10.56 -2.16 17.26
N GLU A 424 11.61 -2.81 16.78
CA GLU A 424 12.78 -3.19 17.57
C GLU A 424 12.37 -3.93 18.87
N THR A 425 12.78 -3.42 20.03
CA THR A 425 12.47 -4.03 21.33
C THR A 425 11.09 -3.66 21.89
N GLY A 426 10.28 -2.89 21.17
CA GLY A 426 9.03 -2.35 21.69
C GLY A 426 7.96 -2.05 20.64
N LYS A 427 7.13 -1.03 20.92
CA LYS A 427 6.03 -0.58 20.05
C LYS A 427 6.34 0.79 19.46
N PHE A 428 5.76 1.07 18.29
CA PHE A 428 5.70 2.42 17.75
C PHE A 428 5.13 3.40 18.80
N SER A 429 5.76 4.56 18.96
CA SER A 429 5.36 5.55 19.96
C SER A 429 5.52 6.96 19.44
N LYS A 430 4.40 7.59 19.07
CA LYS A 430 4.37 8.97 18.56
C LYS A 430 4.89 9.97 19.59
N SER A 431 4.47 9.85 20.85
CA SER A 431 4.87 10.77 21.93
C SER A 431 6.37 10.72 22.26
N ARG A 432 7.00 9.55 22.08
CA ARG A 432 8.45 9.36 22.30
C ARG A 432 9.26 9.40 21.00
N ASN A 433 8.60 9.66 19.86
CA ASN A 433 9.18 9.62 18.52
C ASN A 433 9.91 8.30 18.19
N VAL A 434 9.44 7.17 18.73
CA VAL A 434 10.04 5.85 18.52
C VAL A 434 9.36 5.17 17.33
N GLY A 435 10.15 4.82 16.31
CA GLY A 435 9.70 4.14 15.11
C GLY A 435 9.66 5.02 13.86
N VAL A 436 9.42 4.37 12.73
CA VAL A 436 9.34 5.00 11.42
C VAL A 436 7.89 5.38 11.12
N PHE A 437 7.67 6.65 10.76
CA PHE A 437 6.37 7.22 10.45
C PHE A 437 6.31 7.66 8.98
N GLY A 438 5.11 7.74 8.42
CA GLY A 438 4.93 8.04 7.00
C GLY A 438 5.54 9.39 6.57
N HIS A 439 5.49 10.40 7.43
CA HIS A 439 6.03 11.72 7.09
C HIS A 439 7.55 11.78 7.05
N ASN A 440 8.25 10.90 7.78
CA ASN A 440 9.72 10.94 7.91
C ASN A 440 10.42 9.77 7.21
N VAL A 441 9.70 8.71 6.83
CA VAL A 441 10.28 7.57 6.09
C VAL A 441 10.92 8.00 4.76
N VAL A 442 10.38 9.07 4.14
CA VAL A 442 10.89 9.65 2.89
C VAL A 442 12.34 10.14 3.07
N ASP A 443 12.66 10.66 4.26
CA ASP A 443 13.97 11.23 4.59
C ASP A 443 15.03 10.15 4.82
N SER A 444 14.65 8.86 4.87
CA SER A 444 15.61 7.75 5.03
C SER A 444 16.60 7.63 3.87
N GLY A 445 16.25 8.16 2.68
CA GLY A 445 17.00 7.95 1.43
C GLY A 445 16.89 6.52 0.88
N ILE A 446 16.07 5.66 1.50
CA ILE A 446 15.82 4.29 1.05
C ILE A 446 14.56 4.28 0.15
N PRO A 447 14.64 3.72 -1.07
CA PRO A 447 13.49 3.67 -1.99
C PRO A 447 12.29 2.91 -1.41
N SER A 448 11.07 3.36 -1.74
CA SER A 448 9.82 2.74 -1.27
C SER A 448 9.70 1.25 -1.60
N SER A 449 10.25 0.79 -2.73
CA SER A 449 10.26 -0.64 -3.09
C SER A 449 10.96 -1.52 -2.03
N ILE A 450 12.00 -1.02 -1.37
CA ILE A 450 12.71 -1.76 -0.32
C ILE A 450 11.84 -1.87 0.94
N TRP A 451 11.19 -0.76 1.32
CA TRP A 451 10.24 -0.73 2.43
C TRP A 451 9.08 -1.68 2.21
N ARG A 452 8.46 -1.64 1.02
CA ARG A 452 7.37 -2.54 0.64
C ARG A 452 7.81 -3.99 0.74
N TYR A 453 8.94 -4.35 0.13
CA TYR A 453 9.45 -5.72 0.16
C TYR A 453 9.63 -6.23 1.59
N TYR A 454 10.33 -5.46 2.42
CA TYR A 454 10.63 -5.88 3.78
C TYR A 454 9.36 -6.09 4.61
N LEU A 455 8.45 -5.11 4.59
CA LEU A 455 7.19 -5.17 5.32
C LEU A 455 6.32 -6.34 4.87
N LEU A 456 6.26 -6.61 3.56
CA LEU A 456 5.49 -7.72 3.01
C LEU A 456 6.13 -9.08 3.30
N SER A 457 7.47 -9.17 3.30
CA SER A 457 8.20 -10.38 3.69
C SER A 457 7.98 -10.75 5.16
N ASN A 458 7.64 -9.75 5.99
CA ASN A 458 7.39 -9.87 7.42
C ASN A 458 5.95 -9.48 7.79
N ARG A 459 5.00 -9.63 6.86
CA ARG A 459 3.59 -9.30 7.11
C ARG A 459 3.06 -10.13 8.31
N PRO A 460 2.48 -9.49 9.35
CA PRO A 460 2.00 -10.18 10.54
C PRO A 460 0.63 -10.85 10.29
N GLU A 461 0.62 -11.98 9.59
CA GLU A 461 -0.62 -12.67 9.19
C GLU A 461 -1.23 -13.54 10.31
N GLN A 462 -0.38 -14.25 11.06
CA GLN A 462 -0.81 -15.20 12.10
C GLN A 462 -0.44 -14.72 13.51
N ASP A 463 0.76 -14.17 13.63
CA ASP A 463 1.34 -13.69 14.88
C ASP A 463 1.91 -12.27 14.68
N ASP A 464 2.10 -11.56 15.79
CA ASP A 464 2.82 -10.29 15.80
C ASP A 464 4.20 -10.47 15.14
N SER A 465 4.62 -9.48 14.37
CA SER A 465 5.95 -9.43 13.75
C SER A 465 6.71 -8.21 14.24
N THR A 466 8.03 -8.23 14.15
CA THR A 466 8.88 -7.12 14.61
C THR A 466 9.71 -6.59 13.46
N PHE A 467 9.66 -5.27 13.25
CA PHE A 467 10.59 -4.58 12.38
C PHE A 467 11.97 -4.51 13.05
N LEU A 468 13.00 -5.01 12.37
CA LEU A 468 14.39 -4.96 12.82
C LEU A 468 15.26 -4.36 11.72
N TRP A 469 16.02 -3.33 12.02
CA TRP A 469 16.90 -2.67 11.05
C TRP A 469 17.99 -3.58 10.48
N ASP A 470 18.54 -4.48 11.30
CA ASP A 470 19.57 -5.42 10.84
C ASP A 470 18.98 -6.46 9.88
N ASP A 471 17.78 -6.96 10.15
CA ASP A 471 17.04 -7.85 9.26
C ASP A 471 16.62 -7.11 7.96
N PHE A 472 16.25 -5.83 8.07
CA PHE A 472 15.95 -4.96 6.93
C PHE A 472 17.12 -4.88 5.93
N ALA A 473 18.32 -4.62 6.45
CA ALA A 473 19.54 -4.60 5.64
C ALA A 473 19.88 -5.99 5.08
N ALA A 474 19.79 -7.02 5.94
CA ALA A 474 20.14 -8.38 5.57
C ALA A 474 19.28 -8.88 4.41
N LYS A 475 17.95 -8.78 4.49
CA LYS A 475 17.04 -9.19 3.42
C LYS A 475 17.20 -8.37 2.14
N THR A 476 17.44 -7.06 2.27
CA THR A 476 17.71 -6.23 1.09
C THR A 476 18.98 -6.69 0.37
N ASN A 477 20.04 -6.97 1.11
CA ASN A 477 21.33 -7.34 0.55
C ASN A 477 21.33 -8.79 0.01
N SER A 478 20.72 -9.74 0.71
CA SER A 478 20.73 -11.16 0.34
C SER A 478 19.62 -11.55 -0.64
N GLU A 479 18.40 -11.04 -0.46
CA GLU A 479 17.24 -11.47 -1.24
C GLU A 479 17.00 -10.54 -2.44
N LEU A 480 17.01 -9.22 -2.24
CA LEU A 480 16.81 -8.28 -3.34
C LEU A 480 18.08 -8.14 -4.19
N LEU A 481 19.21 -7.75 -3.59
CA LEU A 481 20.44 -7.49 -4.35
C LEU A 481 21.10 -8.78 -4.88
N ALA A 482 21.37 -9.75 -4.00
CA ALA A 482 22.15 -10.94 -4.38
C ALA A 482 21.34 -12.05 -5.10
N ASN A 483 20.01 -12.04 -5.02
CA ASN A 483 19.15 -12.96 -5.78
C ASN A 483 18.49 -12.25 -6.98
N LEU A 484 17.43 -11.46 -6.77
CA LEU A 484 16.66 -10.84 -7.87
C LEU A 484 17.52 -9.89 -8.72
N GLY A 485 18.17 -8.92 -8.08
CA GLY A 485 19.02 -7.93 -8.72
C GLY A 485 20.17 -8.57 -9.50
N ASN A 486 20.81 -9.58 -8.91
CA ASN A 486 21.88 -10.35 -9.55
C ASN A 486 21.37 -11.09 -10.80
N PHE A 487 20.23 -11.77 -10.72
CA PHE A 487 19.67 -12.53 -11.84
C PHE A 487 19.34 -11.62 -13.03
N VAL A 488 18.64 -10.52 -12.78
CA VAL A 488 18.29 -9.53 -13.82
C VAL A 488 19.54 -8.91 -14.42
N SER A 489 20.48 -8.45 -13.59
CA SER A 489 21.71 -7.81 -14.05
C SER A 489 22.58 -8.77 -14.87
N ARG A 490 22.80 -10.02 -14.42
CA ARG A 490 23.61 -10.99 -15.16
C ARG A 490 23.03 -11.28 -16.54
N THR A 491 21.72 -11.47 -16.61
CA THR A 491 21.02 -11.82 -17.85
C THR A 491 21.03 -10.66 -18.85
N THR A 492 20.62 -9.46 -18.41
CA THR A 492 20.50 -8.28 -19.29
C THR A 492 21.85 -7.72 -19.74
N LYS A 493 22.86 -7.69 -18.84
CA LYS A 493 24.22 -7.25 -19.20
C LYS A 493 24.92 -8.21 -20.14
N PHE A 494 24.76 -9.52 -19.94
CA PHE A 494 25.34 -10.51 -20.86
C PHE A 494 24.73 -10.38 -22.25
N LEU A 495 23.40 -10.27 -22.36
CA LEU A 495 22.73 -10.03 -23.64
C LEU A 495 23.22 -8.74 -24.31
N SER A 496 23.31 -7.64 -23.56
CA SER A 496 23.78 -6.36 -24.10
C SER A 496 25.21 -6.42 -24.60
N ALA A 497 26.11 -7.05 -23.84
CA ALA A 497 27.53 -7.14 -24.18
C ALA A 497 27.84 -8.12 -25.31
N LYS A 498 27.03 -9.18 -25.48
CA LYS A 498 27.35 -10.32 -26.36
C LYS A 498 26.42 -10.45 -27.57
N TYR A 499 25.23 -9.86 -27.51
CA TYR A 499 24.17 -9.96 -28.51
C TYR A 499 23.64 -8.59 -28.94
N ASN A 500 24.30 -7.49 -28.55
CA ASN A 500 23.86 -6.12 -28.79
C ASN A 500 22.43 -5.86 -28.31
N GLY A 501 22.02 -6.54 -27.24
CA GLY A 501 20.69 -6.43 -26.64
C GLY A 501 19.57 -7.07 -27.47
N ILE A 502 19.89 -7.90 -28.47
CA ILE A 502 18.88 -8.61 -29.28
C ILE A 502 18.69 -10.02 -28.73
N VAL A 503 17.45 -10.35 -28.35
CA VAL A 503 17.07 -11.68 -27.88
C VAL A 503 17.28 -12.71 -28.99
N PRO A 504 18.08 -13.77 -28.78
CA PRO A 504 18.27 -14.82 -29.77
C PRO A 504 17.05 -15.73 -29.85
N ASN A 505 16.95 -16.52 -30.94
CA ASN A 505 16.00 -17.62 -31.00
C ASN A 505 16.44 -18.73 -30.05
N ALA A 506 15.49 -19.47 -29.49
CA ALA A 506 15.77 -20.56 -28.57
C ALA A 506 15.10 -21.86 -29.00
N THR A 507 15.86 -22.94 -28.86
CA THR A 507 15.37 -24.32 -28.96
C THR A 507 15.51 -24.94 -27.57
N LEU A 508 14.37 -25.19 -26.91
CA LEU A 508 14.35 -25.74 -25.56
C LEU A 508 14.83 -27.19 -25.55
N GLY A 509 15.64 -27.56 -24.56
CA GLY A 509 16.10 -28.93 -24.35
C GLY A 509 15.69 -29.47 -22.98
N ASP A 510 16.26 -30.63 -22.61
CA ASP A 510 15.93 -31.34 -21.37
C ASP A 510 16.14 -30.51 -20.11
N LEU A 511 17.20 -29.69 -20.08
CA LEU A 511 17.46 -28.82 -18.93
C LEU A 511 16.36 -27.77 -18.77
N GLU A 512 15.93 -27.13 -19.86
CA GLU A 512 14.87 -26.14 -19.82
C GLU A 512 13.55 -26.79 -19.40
N ASN A 513 13.21 -27.95 -19.96
CA ASN A 513 11.99 -28.69 -19.59
C ASN A 513 11.95 -29.00 -18.08
N LYS A 514 13.06 -29.46 -17.50
CA LYS A 514 13.19 -29.69 -16.05
C LYS A 514 12.97 -28.41 -15.23
N PHE A 515 13.45 -27.26 -15.70
CA PHE A 515 13.24 -25.99 -15.00
C PHE A 515 11.82 -25.44 -15.22
N ILE A 516 11.20 -25.67 -16.37
CA ILE A 516 9.81 -25.32 -16.65
C ILE A 516 8.88 -26.04 -15.66
N GLU A 517 9.10 -27.33 -15.40
CA GLU A 517 8.35 -28.09 -14.40
C GLU A 517 8.42 -27.41 -13.02
N LYS A 518 9.63 -27.12 -12.53
CA LYS A 518 9.83 -26.45 -11.23
C LYS A 518 9.24 -25.04 -11.16
N ILE A 519 9.36 -24.27 -12.24
CA ILE A 519 8.78 -22.92 -12.32
C ILE A 519 7.26 -23.01 -12.29
N ASN A 520 6.67 -23.98 -12.99
CA ASN A 520 5.22 -24.18 -13.01
C ASN A 520 4.69 -24.62 -11.65
N GLU A 521 5.41 -25.47 -10.92
CA GLU A 521 5.09 -25.83 -9.53
C GLU A 521 5.03 -24.58 -8.65
N GLU A 522 6.07 -23.74 -8.66
CA GLU A 522 6.10 -22.50 -7.88
C GLU A 522 5.06 -21.47 -8.35
N LEU A 523 4.79 -21.39 -9.65
CA LEU A 523 3.77 -20.50 -10.22
C LEU A 523 2.36 -20.93 -9.79
N GLN A 524 2.11 -22.23 -9.72
CA GLN A 524 0.85 -22.76 -9.20
C GLN A 524 0.69 -22.41 -7.72
N VAL A 525 1.73 -22.60 -6.91
CA VAL A 525 1.73 -22.23 -5.48
C VAL A 525 1.55 -20.72 -5.29
N TYR A 526 2.21 -19.90 -6.11
CA TYR A 526 2.02 -18.45 -6.12
C TYR A 526 0.55 -18.08 -6.37
N ASN A 527 -0.05 -18.60 -7.45
CA ASN A 527 -1.44 -18.30 -7.81
C ASN A 527 -2.40 -18.74 -6.69
N GLN A 528 -2.22 -19.95 -6.13
CA GLN A 528 -3.04 -20.45 -5.04
C GLN A 528 -2.95 -19.57 -3.78
N ASN A 529 -1.74 -19.18 -3.40
CA ASN A 529 -1.53 -18.32 -2.24
C ASN A 529 -2.14 -16.93 -2.44
N MET A 530 -1.93 -16.32 -3.61
CA MET A 530 -2.45 -14.98 -3.88
C MET A 530 -3.97 -14.96 -4.02
N GLU A 531 -4.59 -15.96 -4.63
CA GLU A 531 -6.06 -16.12 -4.64
C GLU A 531 -6.65 -16.23 -3.23
N ALA A 532 -5.93 -16.93 -2.34
CA ALA A 532 -6.29 -17.07 -0.93
C ALA A 532 -5.80 -15.91 -0.03
N VAL A 533 -5.27 -14.82 -0.62
CA VAL A 533 -4.76 -13.62 0.09
C VAL A 533 -3.63 -13.95 1.10
N LYS A 534 -2.87 -15.01 0.86
CA LYS A 534 -1.65 -15.38 1.61
C LYS A 534 -0.43 -14.63 1.04
N ILE A 535 -0.43 -13.32 1.26
CA ILE A 535 0.50 -12.36 0.66
C ILE A 535 1.96 -12.72 0.94
N LYS A 536 2.30 -13.04 2.19
CA LYS A 536 3.68 -13.41 2.57
C LYS A 536 4.15 -14.68 1.84
N ALA A 537 3.28 -15.68 1.71
CA ALA A 537 3.58 -16.92 1.01
C ALA A 537 3.70 -16.72 -0.51
N GLY A 538 2.85 -15.88 -1.09
CA GLY A 538 2.94 -15.49 -2.50
C GLY A 538 4.29 -14.82 -2.83
N LEU A 539 4.74 -13.86 -2.01
CA LEU A 539 6.06 -13.24 -2.20
C LEU A 539 7.19 -14.27 -2.17
N LYS A 540 7.12 -15.23 -1.24
CA LYS A 540 8.12 -16.29 -1.11
C LYS A 540 8.21 -17.14 -2.39
N SER A 541 7.09 -17.54 -2.99
CA SER A 541 7.09 -18.30 -4.25
C SER A 541 7.64 -17.48 -5.42
N ALA A 542 7.32 -16.18 -5.51
CA ALA A 542 7.91 -15.32 -6.53
C ALA A 542 9.46 -15.23 -6.40
N MET A 543 9.97 -15.09 -5.17
CA MET A 543 11.41 -15.07 -4.91
C MET A 543 12.08 -16.44 -5.13
N ALA A 544 11.35 -17.54 -4.94
CA ALA A 544 11.81 -18.89 -5.26
C ALA A 544 12.04 -19.06 -6.77
N ILE A 545 11.15 -18.51 -7.61
CA ILE A 545 11.34 -18.48 -9.08
C ILE A 545 12.59 -17.68 -9.47
N SER A 546 12.89 -16.58 -8.79
CA SER A 546 14.15 -15.84 -8.97
C SER A 546 15.37 -16.68 -8.60
N ALA A 547 15.29 -17.44 -7.50
CA ALA A 547 16.36 -18.35 -7.10
C ALA A 547 16.57 -19.49 -8.11
N LEU A 548 15.48 -20.04 -8.67
CA LEU A 548 15.54 -21.00 -9.77
C LEU A 548 16.22 -20.41 -11.01
N GLY A 549 15.97 -19.14 -11.34
CA GLY A 549 16.68 -18.44 -12.41
C GLY A 549 18.19 -18.37 -12.18
N ASN A 550 18.63 -18.00 -10.98
CA ASN A 550 20.06 -18.00 -10.62
C ASN A 550 20.69 -19.41 -10.69
N LEU A 551 19.98 -20.43 -10.20
CA LEU A 551 20.41 -21.82 -10.27
C LEU A 551 20.55 -22.28 -11.72
N TYR A 552 19.58 -21.94 -12.57
CA TYR A 552 19.60 -22.24 -13.99
C TYR A 552 20.84 -21.67 -14.69
N LEU A 553 21.17 -20.38 -14.49
CA LEU A 553 22.39 -19.78 -15.06
C LEU A 553 23.66 -20.53 -14.63
N THR A 554 23.65 -21.06 -13.41
CA THR A 554 24.78 -21.79 -12.83
C THR A 554 24.91 -23.19 -13.43
N GLU A 555 23.81 -23.95 -13.50
CA GLU A 555 23.78 -25.29 -14.10
C GLU A 555 24.07 -25.24 -15.60
N ALA A 556 23.54 -24.23 -16.29
CA ALA A 556 23.80 -24.00 -17.71
C ALA A 556 25.21 -23.46 -18.01
N LYS A 557 25.98 -23.08 -16.98
CA LYS A 557 27.34 -22.54 -17.07
C LYS A 557 27.46 -21.40 -18.08
N ILE A 558 26.58 -20.40 -17.95
CA ILE A 558 26.63 -19.24 -18.84
C ILE A 558 27.93 -18.45 -18.63
N ASP A 559 28.79 -18.44 -19.63
CA ASP A 559 30.06 -17.71 -19.64
C ASP A 559 30.53 -17.40 -21.08
N ASN A 560 31.71 -16.78 -21.19
CA ASN A 560 32.32 -16.51 -22.49
C ASN A 560 32.68 -17.79 -23.26
N ASN A 561 32.97 -18.89 -22.57
CA ASN A 561 33.34 -20.15 -23.21
C ASN A 561 32.13 -20.79 -23.89
N LEU A 562 30.97 -20.80 -23.22
CA LEU A 562 29.71 -21.25 -23.79
C LEU A 562 29.34 -20.41 -25.02
N PHE A 563 29.51 -19.08 -24.94
CA PHE A 563 29.26 -18.17 -26.05
C PHE A 563 30.14 -18.44 -27.28
N LEU A 564 31.43 -18.69 -27.08
CA LEU A 564 32.40 -18.91 -28.16
C LEU A 564 32.32 -20.30 -28.78
N ASN A 565 32.09 -21.33 -27.96
CA ASN A 565 32.24 -22.73 -28.37
C ASN A 565 30.89 -23.45 -28.56
N HIS A 566 29.80 -22.97 -27.95
CA HIS A 566 28.48 -23.62 -27.98
C HIS A 566 27.35 -22.60 -28.16
N ARG A 567 27.38 -21.89 -29.29
CA ARG A 567 26.51 -20.74 -29.53
C ARG A 567 25.02 -21.02 -29.38
N GLU A 568 24.52 -22.08 -30.01
CA GLU A 568 23.09 -22.44 -29.95
C GLU A 568 22.63 -22.71 -28.51
N ARG A 569 23.48 -23.35 -27.70
CA ARG A 569 23.18 -23.56 -26.27
C ARG A 569 23.14 -22.24 -25.51
N CYS A 570 24.07 -21.32 -25.78
CA CYS A 570 24.10 -19.99 -25.16
C CYS A 570 22.84 -19.17 -25.52
N ASP A 571 22.39 -19.29 -26.77
CA ASP A 571 21.18 -18.64 -27.29
C ASP A 571 19.93 -19.09 -26.51
N THR A 572 19.73 -20.41 -26.37
CA THR A 572 18.64 -20.97 -25.55
C THR A 572 18.71 -20.50 -24.11
N VAL A 573 19.88 -20.53 -23.47
CA VAL A 573 20.06 -20.15 -22.07
C VAL A 573 19.69 -18.70 -21.81
N LEU A 574 20.09 -17.81 -22.72
CA LEU A 574 19.77 -16.39 -22.59
C LEU A 574 18.29 -16.09 -22.81
N ALA A 575 17.69 -16.60 -23.88
CA ALA A 575 16.29 -16.35 -24.15
C ALA A 575 15.39 -16.92 -23.05
N PHE A 576 15.69 -18.13 -22.55
CA PHE A 576 14.98 -18.73 -21.43
C PHE A 576 15.09 -17.87 -20.17
N SER A 577 16.30 -17.45 -19.81
CA SER A 577 16.55 -16.63 -18.61
C SER A 577 15.85 -15.27 -18.68
N LEU A 578 15.84 -14.61 -19.84
CA LEU A 578 15.12 -13.35 -20.04
C LEU A 578 13.61 -13.53 -19.87
N ASN A 579 13.08 -14.67 -20.30
CA ASN A 579 11.67 -14.98 -20.09
C ASN A 579 11.34 -15.20 -18.62
N ILE A 580 12.22 -15.83 -17.83
CA ILE A 580 12.07 -15.89 -16.36
C ILE A 580 12.05 -14.47 -15.77
N VAL A 581 12.99 -13.60 -16.17
CA VAL A 581 12.98 -12.18 -15.74
C VAL A 581 11.66 -11.50 -16.11
N TYR A 582 11.14 -11.79 -17.30
CA TYR A 582 9.89 -11.20 -17.76
C TYR A 582 8.68 -11.67 -16.94
N ILE A 583 8.56 -12.96 -16.58
CA ILE A 583 7.47 -13.40 -15.69
C ILE A 583 7.63 -12.79 -14.31
N LEU A 584 8.86 -12.73 -13.76
CA LEU A 584 9.13 -12.17 -12.44
C LEU A 584 8.67 -10.71 -12.34
N SER A 585 8.79 -9.94 -13.42
CA SER A 585 8.26 -8.57 -13.48
C SER A 585 6.77 -8.51 -13.13
N SER A 586 5.97 -9.48 -13.58
CA SER A 586 4.53 -9.56 -13.28
C SER A 586 4.22 -10.14 -11.91
N LEU A 587 4.96 -11.18 -11.47
CA LEU A 587 4.73 -11.81 -10.17
C LEU A 587 5.10 -10.91 -9.00
N LEU A 588 6.14 -10.08 -9.17
CA LEU A 588 6.62 -9.15 -8.16
C LEU A 588 6.00 -7.75 -8.26
N TYR A 589 5.30 -7.43 -9.37
CA TYR A 589 4.65 -6.13 -9.56
C TYR A 589 3.69 -5.75 -8.43
N PRO A 590 2.88 -6.69 -7.87
CA PRO A 590 2.05 -6.37 -6.71
C PRO A 590 2.85 -5.91 -5.48
N PHE A 591 4.08 -6.39 -5.33
CA PHE A 591 4.90 -6.20 -4.14
C PHE A 591 5.86 -5.01 -4.28
N ILE A 592 6.56 -4.89 -5.40
CA ILE A 592 7.61 -3.90 -5.68
C ILE A 592 7.42 -3.24 -7.06
N PRO A 593 6.29 -2.55 -7.29
CA PRO A 593 5.88 -2.01 -8.59
C PRO A 593 6.96 -1.17 -9.29
N ALA A 594 7.58 -0.20 -8.59
CA ALA A 594 8.63 0.63 -9.18
C ALA A 594 9.89 -0.16 -9.62
N ALA A 595 10.29 -1.19 -8.86
CA ALA A 595 11.39 -2.06 -9.27
C ALA A 595 11.02 -2.90 -10.51
N CYS A 596 9.77 -3.36 -10.59
CA CYS A 596 9.27 -4.09 -11.76
C CYS A 596 9.13 -3.18 -12.99
N ASP A 597 8.73 -1.92 -12.83
CA ASP A 597 8.74 -0.94 -13.92
C ASP A 597 10.16 -0.74 -14.46
N SER A 598 11.17 -0.66 -13.59
CA SER A 598 12.58 -0.64 -14.02
C SER A 598 12.99 -1.91 -14.77
N ILE A 599 12.53 -3.10 -14.34
CA ILE A 599 12.77 -4.35 -15.09
C ILE A 599 12.13 -4.27 -16.49
N LEU A 600 10.89 -3.80 -16.58
CA LEU A 600 10.17 -3.68 -17.86
C LEU A 600 10.83 -2.67 -18.81
N GLU A 601 11.32 -1.55 -18.29
CA GLU A 601 12.11 -0.58 -19.06
C GLU A 601 13.43 -1.18 -19.58
N GLN A 602 14.15 -1.91 -18.72
CA GLN A 602 15.37 -2.62 -19.10
C GLN A 602 15.11 -3.73 -20.11
N LEU A 603 13.97 -4.41 -20.03
CA LEU A 603 13.55 -5.40 -21.01
C LEU A 603 12.95 -4.77 -22.27
N ASN A 604 12.55 -3.50 -22.25
CA ASN A 604 11.74 -2.87 -23.31
C ASN A 604 10.46 -3.69 -23.62
N ALA A 605 9.82 -4.21 -22.58
CA ALA A 605 8.65 -5.08 -22.67
C ALA A 605 7.44 -4.47 -21.96
N PRO A 606 6.20 -4.71 -22.44
CA PRO A 606 5.01 -4.25 -21.75
C PRO A 606 4.75 -5.07 -20.49
N LEU A 607 4.05 -4.50 -19.50
CA LEU A 607 3.51 -5.26 -18.37
C LEU A 607 2.59 -6.38 -18.87
N ARG A 608 2.71 -7.58 -18.29
CA ARG A 608 1.99 -8.79 -18.70
C ARG A 608 1.09 -9.34 -17.58
N PHE A 609 0.05 -10.07 -17.97
CA PHE A 609 -0.78 -10.83 -17.02
C PHE A 609 0.05 -11.89 -16.31
N ILE A 610 -0.35 -12.21 -15.08
CA ILE A 610 0.22 -13.33 -14.32
C ILE A 610 -0.26 -14.63 -14.99
N PRO A 611 0.65 -15.43 -15.58
CA PRO A 611 0.26 -16.63 -16.29
C PRO A 611 -0.06 -17.78 -15.32
N THR A 612 -0.72 -18.81 -15.85
CA THR A 612 -0.93 -20.10 -15.14
C THR A 612 0.19 -21.09 -15.39
N ALA A 613 0.92 -20.94 -16.50
CA ALA A 613 2.08 -21.75 -16.86
C ALA A 613 3.16 -20.87 -17.51
N PHE A 614 4.41 -21.27 -17.36
CA PHE A 614 5.56 -20.62 -17.96
C PHE A 614 5.57 -20.83 -19.49
N SER A 615 5.84 -19.74 -20.21
CA SER A 615 5.96 -19.71 -21.66
C SER A 615 7.06 -18.74 -22.09
N ILE A 616 7.57 -18.95 -23.32
CA ILE A 616 8.49 -18.02 -23.97
C ILE A 616 7.68 -16.93 -24.66
N ASP A 617 7.64 -15.75 -24.05
CA ASP A 617 6.84 -14.61 -24.48
C ASP A 617 7.65 -13.40 -24.91
N LEU A 618 8.92 -13.32 -24.50
CA LEU A 618 9.91 -12.42 -25.07
C LEU A 618 10.60 -13.18 -26.21
N LEU A 619 10.20 -12.88 -27.44
CA LEU A 619 10.52 -13.68 -28.63
C LEU A 619 11.85 -13.27 -29.26
N GLY A 620 12.41 -14.15 -30.10
CA GLY A 620 13.63 -13.89 -30.86
C GLY A 620 13.52 -12.64 -31.74
N GLY A 621 14.59 -11.85 -31.76
CA GLY A 621 14.64 -10.56 -32.46
C GLY A 621 14.06 -9.39 -31.66
N HIS A 622 13.54 -9.60 -30.45
CA HIS A 622 13.23 -8.53 -29.51
C HIS A 622 14.50 -7.76 -29.13
N GLN A 623 14.43 -6.44 -29.03
CA GLN A 623 15.56 -5.60 -28.61
C GLN A 623 15.29 -4.96 -27.24
N ILE A 624 16.10 -5.34 -26.25
CA ILE A 624 15.97 -4.87 -24.87
C ILE A 624 16.44 -3.42 -24.69
N GLY A 625 16.16 -2.88 -23.51
CA GLY A 625 16.57 -1.56 -23.05
C GLY A 625 18.05 -1.46 -22.66
N VAL A 626 18.38 -0.47 -21.83
CA VAL A 626 19.73 -0.32 -21.26
C VAL A 626 19.76 -1.01 -19.90
N PRO A 627 20.64 -2.00 -19.66
CA PRO A 627 20.76 -2.63 -18.35
C PRO A 627 21.19 -1.63 -17.27
N THR A 628 20.56 -1.70 -16.10
CA THR A 628 20.88 -0.88 -14.92
C THR A 628 20.85 -1.71 -13.65
N HIS A 629 21.42 -1.19 -12.56
CA HIS A 629 21.35 -1.84 -11.26
C HIS A 629 20.00 -1.56 -10.59
N LEU A 630 19.25 -2.61 -10.25
CA LEU A 630 17.93 -2.49 -9.59
C LEU A 630 18.04 -2.04 -8.13
N PHE A 631 19.02 -2.56 -7.41
CA PHE A 631 19.18 -2.37 -5.97
C PHE A 631 20.61 -1.96 -5.65
N LYS A 632 20.76 -1.19 -4.57
CA LYS A 632 22.05 -0.83 -3.98
C LYS A 632 22.19 -1.55 -2.65
N LYS A 633 23.42 -1.90 -2.29
CA LYS A 633 23.72 -2.47 -0.98
C LYS A 633 23.41 -1.43 0.11
N ILE A 634 22.76 -1.87 1.18
CA ILE A 634 22.61 -1.06 2.39
C ILE A 634 23.81 -1.35 3.27
N GLU A 635 24.64 -0.33 3.48
CA GLU A 635 25.83 -0.42 4.33
C GLU A 635 25.45 -0.31 5.82
N GLU A 636 26.22 -0.99 6.67
CA GLU A 636 26.02 -1.00 8.14
C GLU A 636 26.00 0.41 8.73
N ALA A 637 26.90 1.29 8.27
CA ALA A 637 26.93 2.69 8.70
C ALA A 637 25.61 3.44 8.42
N LYS A 638 24.93 3.13 7.31
CA LYS A 638 23.61 3.73 7.00
C LYS A 638 22.54 3.18 7.93
N ILE A 639 22.63 1.91 8.32
CA ILE A 639 21.72 1.32 9.30
C ILE A 639 21.89 1.95 10.67
N ASP A 640 23.12 2.17 11.13
CA ASP A 640 23.38 2.84 12.41
C ASP A 640 22.85 4.28 12.44
N GLU A 641 22.99 5.01 11.31
CA GLU A 641 22.41 6.33 11.12
C GLU A 641 20.88 6.29 11.28
N LEU A 642 20.21 5.36 10.58
CA LEU A 642 18.76 5.24 10.60
C LEU A 642 18.25 4.77 11.97
N LYS A 643 18.92 3.80 12.61
CA LYS A 643 18.61 3.36 13.98
C LYS A 643 18.58 4.53 14.96
N LYS A 644 19.60 5.41 14.90
CA LYS A 644 19.66 6.62 15.74
C LYS A 644 18.56 7.63 15.40
N LEU A 645 18.26 7.80 14.11
CA LEU A 645 17.20 8.71 13.66
C LEU A 645 15.82 8.30 14.18
N TYR A 646 15.56 7.00 14.30
CA TYR A 646 14.24 6.45 14.64
C TYR A 646 14.16 5.76 16.03
N SER A 647 15.18 5.91 16.88
CA SER A 647 15.20 5.31 18.23
C SER A 647 14.37 6.09 19.26
N GLY A 648 13.84 7.27 18.90
CA GLY A 648 13.18 8.18 19.83
C GLY A 648 14.05 9.39 20.19
N SER A 649 13.41 10.38 20.81
CA SER A 649 14.10 11.53 21.39
C SER A 649 14.89 11.08 22.62
N ALA A 650 16.20 11.37 22.66
CA ALA A 650 17.00 11.21 23.87
C ALA A 650 16.56 12.16 24.99
#